data_AF-A0AAF0EK34-F1
#
_entry.id   AF-A0AAF0EK34-F1
#
_cell.length_a   1.000
_cell.length_b   1.000
_cell.length_c   1.000
_cell.angle_alpha   90.00
_cell.angle_beta   90.00
_cell.angle_gamma   90.00
#
_symmetry.space_group_name_H-M   'P 1'
#
loop_
_entity.id
_entity.type
_entity.pdbx_description
1 polymer ?
#
loop_
_entity_poly.entity_id
_entity_poly.type
_entity_poly.pdbx_seq_one_letter_code
_entity_poly.pdbx_strand_id
1 'polypeptide(L)'
;MSTKGATTTGKPHNYKAHFTRTRYQYEKVMERQRELEKHATDVMAKQQNLQDEVDFLLDALMEIKAKAERGELHIRPASALSASARSASAPSQPESEDAGQRSSRTGPVLPMATEYSDDDEADVTVQIAIEEDSWTNDAPTAAPAAPADVRAASLPKRPRLPTSQDGDGPIREPWTDERPGSPKRPRVAWRADEVDEARRIAHARHMRFSEEEATELASLQASLSELQQTRTKCDAEQKRMAELIPRLAKAGAESATDLEAHRQRARELRADVRALDKRVADAQARSLAIRMAWPNRMHPHVPQGSESASRVVSICDARAAAYRTALPPIALPCTIGELDKNQALQSALPSSHDRDHISLAQSLPHGAIDMVSGITTTGPSWPYLLGTMALLEHALTQYALHVAVRHHFTPVGVPDVVKTDVAERCGFRPRDEAAAQTYFVDTQRDATASTLCLAGTAEIPLAALVAKHTYRMGDGAANVGGDVTRHALPVKLVALGHAFRAEAGARGADTRGLYRIHQFTKAELFAVTTADASDAMLETLRGVQEEIVSGLGLLYRVVDMSSEELGASAYRKYDIEAWMPGRGAWGEISSASNCTDYQARRLAIRYKDEGSNRYAHTLNATAAAIPRLMVTLLETYCTKELVLPATLRPFWLGGANDARVRWVDVAARPTPSRRSALSRAQEQLHALAQRTGADPAPLLVSFLLLHELTAVVPLVVLAIVLTVLGAGDALLGALHDALARVWPSETGVLSDWIARGRRMAVRFCARCDAVLHGEEGAPVAAAWLTSLTAAYVVVKLLWPVRISVSLALAPATARLFMPLWRRLPRWRRGTARL
;
A
#
# COMPACT_ATOMS: atom_id res chain seq x y z
N MET A 1 59.24 17.06 23.33
CA MET A 1 60.03 18.26 22.90
C MET A 1 59.09 19.24 22.19
N SER A 2 59.55 20.43 21.80
CA SER A 2 58.70 21.58 21.43
C SER A 2 58.97 22.08 20.01
N THR A 3 57.91 22.45 19.27
CA THR A 3 57.78 23.49 18.21
C THR A 3 56.34 23.39 17.64
N LYS A 4 55.50 24.43 17.46
CA LYS A 4 55.61 25.72 16.72
C LYS A 4 55.94 25.53 15.22
N GLY A 5 55.14 25.95 14.23
CA GLY A 5 53.82 26.58 14.23
C GLY A 5 53.64 27.46 12.97
N ALA A 6 52.44 27.53 12.38
CA ALA A 6 52.15 28.38 11.21
C ALA A 6 50.69 28.87 11.20
N THR A 7 50.45 30.02 10.57
CA THR A 7 49.12 30.66 10.43
C THR A 7 48.74 30.83 8.97
N THR A 8 47.44 30.84 8.66
CA THR A 8 46.89 31.21 7.35
C THR A 8 45.71 32.16 7.50
N THR A 9 45.54 33.07 6.54
CA THR A 9 44.63 34.21 6.62
C THR A 9 43.38 34.02 5.76
N GLY A 10 42.19 34.15 6.36
CA GLY A 10 40.92 34.07 5.66
C GLY A 10 40.48 35.40 5.03
N LYS A 11 40.13 35.40 3.74
CA LYS A 11 39.37 36.50 3.11
C LYS A 11 37.86 36.23 3.26
N PRO A 12 37.04 37.23 3.62
CA PRO A 12 35.60 37.03 3.81
C PRO A 12 34.88 36.75 2.47
N HIS A 13 34.00 35.75 2.47
CA HIS A 13 33.17 35.44 1.30
C HIS A 13 32.02 36.45 1.13
N ASN A 14 31.73 36.83 -0.12
CA ASN A 14 30.75 37.87 -0.45
C ASN A 14 29.32 37.31 -0.52
N TYR A 15 28.65 37.22 0.64
CA TYR A 15 27.27 36.73 0.79
C TYR A 15 26.24 37.41 -0.12
N LYS A 16 26.49 38.65 -0.59
CA LYS A 16 25.50 39.47 -1.32
C LYS A 16 25.13 38.89 -2.70
N ALA A 17 26.08 38.24 -3.37
CA ALA A 17 25.83 37.58 -4.66
C ALA A 17 24.94 36.34 -4.50
N HIS A 18 25.17 35.56 -3.44
CA HIS A 18 24.41 34.32 -3.18
C HIS A 18 22.94 34.60 -2.87
N PHE A 19 22.67 35.65 -2.07
CA PHE A 19 21.30 36.05 -1.71
C PHE A 19 20.46 36.45 -2.94
N THR A 20 21.08 37.15 -3.89
CA THR A 20 20.43 37.57 -5.14
C THR A 20 20.06 36.37 -6.02
N ARG A 21 20.95 35.37 -6.12
CA ARG A 21 20.70 34.12 -6.87
C ARG A 21 19.60 33.27 -6.22
N THR A 22 19.58 33.16 -4.89
CA THR A 22 18.51 32.47 -4.15
C THR A 22 17.17 33.17 -4.33
N ARG A 23 17.13 34.51 -4.28
CA ARG A 23 15.90 35.30 -4.48
C ARG A 23 15.28 35.07 -5.86
N TYR A 24 16.07 35.10 -6.94
CA TYR A 24 15.58 34.83 -8.29
C TYR A 24 15.01 33.41 -8.47
N GLN A 25 15.63 32.40 -7.84
CA GLN A 25 15.08 31.04 -7.81
C GLN A 25 13.77 30.96 -7.02
N TYR A 26 13.69 31.64 -5.87
CA TYR A 26 12.46 31.71 -5.08
C TYR A 26 11.33 32.42 -5.84
N GLU A 27 11.61 33.54 -6.50
CA GLU A 27 10.63 34.27 -7.31
C GLU A 27 10.09 33.41 -8.47
N LYS A 28 10.94 32.61 -9.14
CA LYS A 28 10.48 31.60 -10.13
C LYS A 28 9.67 30.46 -9.54
N VAL A 29 10.00 29.98 -8.34
CA VAL A 29 9.20 28.94 -7.66
C VAL A 29 7.82 29.49 -7.28
N MET A 30 7.74 30.73 -6.77
CA MET A 30 6.47 31.40 -6.45
C MET A 30 5.65 31.71 -7.71
N GLU A 31 6.28 32.01 -8.85
CA GLU A 31 5.61 32.17 -10.14
C GLU A 31 5.01 30.84 -10.63
N ARG A 32 5.80 29.75 -10.59
CA ARG A 32 5.33 28.39 -10.89
C ARG A 32 4.23 27.91 -9.93
N GLN A 33 4.29 28.34 -8.66
CA GLN A 33 3.26 28.07 -7.68
C GLN A 33 1.94 28.78 -8.05
N ARG A 34 1.97 30.04 -8.51
CA ARG A 34 0.76 30.73 -8.98
C ARG A 34 0.15 30.10 -10.23
N GLU A 35 0.99 29.59 -11.15
CA GLU A 35 0.51 28.79 -12.30
C GLU A 35 -0.25 27.55 -11.81
N LEU A 36 0.31 26.82 -10.83
CA LEU A 36 -0.28 25.62 -10.23
C LEU A 36 -1.51 25.92 -9.37
N GLU A 37 -1.55 27.03 -8.62
CA GLU A 37 -2.71 27.48 -7.84
C GLU A 37 -3.88 27.85 -8.77
N LYS A 38 -3.59 28.51 -9.89
CA LYS A 38 -4.60 28.78 -10.94
C LYS A 38 -5.12 27.47 -11.53
N HIS A 39 -4.24 26.54 -11.88
CA HIS A 39 -4.62 25.22 -12.41
C HIS A 39 -5.37 24.36 -11.38
N ALA A 40 -5.04 24.46 -10.09
CA ALA A 40 -5.78 23.81 -9.00
C ALA A 40 -7.17 24.44 -8.80
N THR A 41 -7.31 25.74 -9.01
CA THR A 41 -8.61 26.42 -9.02
C THR A 41 -9.47 25.95 -10.21
N ASP A 42 -8.88 25.83 -11.40
CA ASP A 42 -9.52 25.23 -12.58
C ASP A 42 -9.91 23.75 -12.36
N VAL A 43 -9.19 23.02 -11.49
CA VAL A 43 -9.49 21.62 -11.12
C VAL A 43 -10.55 21.51 -10.02
N MET A 44 -10.61 22.45 -9.08
CA MET A 44 -11.70 22.53 -8.09
C MET A 44 -13.03 22.90 -8.78
N ALA A 45 -13.00 23.82 -9.75
CA ALA A 45 -14.14 24.09 -10.63
C ALA A 45 -14.60 22.81 -11.36
N LYS A 46 -13.66 21.98 -11.86
CA LYS A 46 -13.96 20.66 -12.45
C LYS A 46 -14.51 19.62 -11.47
N GLN A 47 -14.48 19.87 -10.16
CA GLN A 47 -15.07 18.98 -9.16
C GLN A 47 -16.48 19.44 -8.74
N GLN A 48 -16.74 20.74 -8.79
CA GLN A 48 -18.10 21.30 -8.73
C GLN A 48 -18.93 20.93 -9.98
N ASN A 49 -18.25 20.79 -11.12
CA ASN A 49 -18.76 20.38 -12.43
C ASN A 49 -19.64 19.11 -12.45
N LEU A 50 -19.60 18.24 -11.43
CA LEU A 50 -20.45 17.04 -11.35
C LEU A 50 -21.82 17.32 -10.69
N GLN A 51 -21.90 18.37 -9.86
CA GLN A 51 -23.14 18.99 -9.43
C GLN A 51 -23.67 19.88 -10.56
N ASP A 52 -22.79 20.72 -11.12
CA ASP A 52 -23.15 21.62 -12.22
C ASP A 52 -23.53 20.85 -13.50
N GLU A 53 -23.05 19.62 -13.75
CA GLU A 53 -23.52 18.76 -14.85
C GLU A 53 -24.98 18.32 -14.68
N VAL A 54 -25.43 18.07 -13.44
CA VAL A 54 -26.82 17.71 -13.15
C VAL A 54 -27.73 18.93 -13.29
N ASP A 55 -27.31 20.06 -12.75
CA ASP A 55 -28.07 21.31 -12.83
C ASP A 55 -28.06 21.89 -14.26
N PHE A 56 -26.96 21.75 -15.02
CA PHE A 56 -26.89 22.08 -16.45
C PHE A 56 -27.78 21.17 -17.31
N LEU A 57 -27.90 19.87 -16.99
CA LEU A 57 -28.84 18.98 -17.68
C LEU A 57 -30.30 19.36 -17.36
N LEU A 58 -30.59 19.81 -16.14
CA LEU A 58 -31.91 20.35 -15.77
C LEU A 58 -32.20 21.67 -16.48
N ASP A 59 -31.26 22.61 -16.49
CA ASP A 59 -31.38 23.90 -17.18
C ASP A 59 -31.49 23.73 -18.70
N ALA A 60 -30.73 22.81 -19.30
CA ALA A 60 -30.87 22.49 -20.73
C ALA A 60 -32.25 21.91 -21.07
N LEU A 61 -32.80 21.04 -20.21
CA LEU A 61 -34.17 20.53 -20.38
C LEU A 61 -35.22 21.65 -20.20
N MET A 62 -35.01 22.58 -19.26
CA MET A 62 -35.86 23.74 -19.04
C MET A 62 -35.76 24.77 -20.18
N GLU A 63 -34.58 24.96 -20.77
CA GLU A 63 -34.38 25.84 -21.92
C GLU A 63 -34.98 25.25 -23.21
N ILE A 64 -34.83 23.94 -23.43
CA ILE A 64 -35.51 23.21 -24.51
C ILE A 64 -37.03 23.33 -24.36
N LYS A 65 -37.56 23.14 -23.14
CA LYS A 65 -38.97 23.37 -22.85
C LYS A 65 -39.38 24.82 -23.15
N ALA A 66 -38.64 25.81 -22.69
CA ALA A 66 -38.96 27.22 -22.91
C ALA A 66 -38.87 27.63 -24.40
N LYS A 67 -37.94 27.05 -25.17
CA LYS A 67 -37.83 27.21 -26.63
C LYS A 67 -38.98 26.53 -27.37
N ALA A 68 -39.53 25.43 -26.85
CA ALA A 68 -40.75 24.80 -27.38
C ALA A 68 -41.99 25.66 -27.08
N GLU A 69 -42.11 26.17 -25.85
CA GLU A 69 -43.21 27.05 -25.41
C GLU A 69 -43.20 28.42 -26.14
N ARG A 70 -42.04 28.90 -26.60
CA ARG A 70 -41.92 30.09 -27.48
C ARG A 70 -42.03 29.79 -28.99
N GLY A 71 -42.11 28.52 -29.41
CA GLY A 71 -42.16 28.13 -30.83
C GLY A 71 -40.84 28.34 -31.59
N GLU A 72 -39.72 28.51 -30.89
CA GLU A 72 -38.39 28.77 -31.46
C GLU A 72 -37.71 27.49 -31.98
N LEU A 73 -38.16 26.31 -31.51
CA LEU A 73 -37.77 25.02 -32.06
C LEU A 73 -38.40 24.82 -33.45
N HIS A 74 -37.55 24.71 -34.49
CA HIS A 74 -37.96 24.36 -35.85
C HIS A 74 -38.42 22.89 -35.96
N ILE A 75 -39.62 22.61 -35.45
CA ILE A 75 -40.39 21.41 -35.75
C ILE A 75 -40.70 21.43 -37.25
N ARG A 76 -39.96 20.66 -38.05
CA ARG A 76 -40.32 20.44 -39.46
C ARG A 76 -41.62 19.63 -39.51
N PRO A 77 -42.72 20.15 -40.11
CA PRO A 77 -43.90 19.34 -40.33
C PRO A 77 -43.60 18.21 -41.30
N ALA A 78 -44.18 17.03 -41.06
CA ALA A 78 -43.85 15.80 -41.80
C ALA A 78 -44.10 15.86 -43.32
N SER A 79 -44.91 16.83 -43.78
CA SER A 79 -45.27 17.04 -45.19
C SER A 79 -44.10 17.45 -46.10
N ALA A 80 -42.95 17.88 -45.56
CA ALA A 80 -41.84 18.41 -46.35
C ALA A 80 -40.90 17.34 -46.98
N LEU A 81 -41.08 16.06 -46.68
CA LEU A 81 -40.13 14.99 -47.08
C LEU A 81 -40.26 14.52 -48.54
N SER A 82 -41.39 14.78 -49.20
CA SER A 82 -41.70 14.21 -50.54
C SER A 82 -40.98 14.86 -51.72
N ALA A 83 -40.44 16.08 -51.55
CA ALA A 83 -39.93 16.88 -52.67
C ALA A 83 -38.52 16.49 -53.15
N SER A 84 -37.68 15.90 -52.28
CA SER A 84 -36.24 15.73 -52.55
C SER A 84 -35.88 14.48 -53.40
N ALA A 85 -36.86 13.64 -53.75
CA ALA A 85 -36.61 12.30 -54.30
C ALA A 85 -36.48 12.22 -55.85
N ARG A 86 -36.45 13.35 -56.57
CA ARG A 86 -36.63 13.37 -58.05
C ARG A 86 -35.44 13.87 -58.89
N SER A 87 -34.23 14.00 -58.33
CA SER A 87 -33.06 14.56 -59.06
C SER A 87 -31.77 13.73 -59.00
N ALA A 88 -31.86 12.42 -58.75
CA ALA A 88 -30.69 11.55 -58.55
C ALA A 88 -30.74 10.27 -59.41
N SER A 89 -30.56 10.40 -60.73
CA SER A 89 -30.64 9.26 -61.66
C SER A 89 -29.83 9.42 -62.96
N ALA A 90 -28.49 9.48 -62.87
CA ALA A 90 -27.57 9.23 -63.99
C ALA A 90 -26.11 9.03 -63.50
N PRO A 91 -25.42 7.91 -63.86
CA PRO A 91 -24.00 7.73 -63.58
C PRO A 91 -23.15 7.33 -64.81
N SER A 92 -22.08 8.08 -65.13
CA SER A 92 -21.05 7.65 -66.09
C SER A 92 -19.71 8.39 -65.93
N GLN A 93 -18.72 7.67 -65.39
CA GLN A 93 -17.30 7.47 -65.81
C GLN A 93 -16.48 8.57 -66.55
N PRO A 94 -15.12 8.49 -66.53
CA PRO A 94 -14.22 9.64 -66.72
C PRO A 94 -13.51 9.72 -68.08
N GLU A 95 -12.79 10.83 -68.33
CA GLU A 95 -11.77 10.94 -69.39
C GLU A 95 -10.64 11.93 -68.98
N SER A 96 -9.63 12.14 -69.83
CA SER A 96 -8.25 12.46 -69.42
C SER A 96 -7.56 13.67 -70.08
N GLU A 97 -6.39 14.03 -69.52
CA GLU A 97 -5.19 14.63 -70.18
C GLU A 97 -5.19 16.04 -70.83
N ASP A 98 -4.45 16.93 -70.14
CA ASP A 98 -3.19 17.59 -70.60
C ASP A 98 -3.16 19.04 -71.18
N ALA A 99 -1.98 19.67 -70.98
CA ALA A 99 -1.32 20.83 -71.64
C ALA A 99 -1.99 22.22 -71.67
N GLY A 100 -1.26 23.29 -71.26
CA GLY A 100 -1.82 24.67 -71.28
C GLY A 100 -0.96 25.95 -71.14
N GLN A 101 0.36 25.91 -70.89
CA GLN A 101 1.32 27.05 -70.98
C GLN A 101 1.22 28.33 -70.09
N ARG A 102 2.37 28.65 -69.44
CA ARG A 102 3.08 29.98 -69.34
C ARG A 102 2.41 31.20 -68.65
N SER A 103 3.12 32.08 -67.92
CA SER A 103 4.48 32.13 -67.32
C SER A 103 4.52 33.34 -66.31
N SER A 104 5.59 34.00 -65.82
CA SER A 104 7.07 34.09 -66.05
C SER A 104 7.72 35.03 -64.98
N ARG A 105 9.06 35.04 -64.85
CA ARG A 105 9.95 35.93 -64.03
C ARG A 105 10.02 35.60 -62.52
N THR A 106 11.16 35.69 -61.81
CA THR A 106 12.60 35.86 -62.17
C THR A 106 13.49 35.33 -61.01
N GLY A 107 14.73 34.87 -61.30
CA GLY A 107 15.79 34.62 -60.28
C GLY A 107 16.60 35.90 -59.97
N PRO A 108 17.90 35.82 -59.56
CA PRO A 108 18.80 34.65 -59.36
C PRO A 108 19.35 34.61 -57.90
N VAL A 109 20.47 33.99 -57.47
CA VAL A 109 21.56 33.16 -58.04
C VAL A 109 22.17 32.25 -56.93
N LEU A 110 23.11 31.34 -57.28
CA LEU A 110 24.06 30.68 -56.36
C LEU A 110 25.47 30.66 -56.99
N PRO A 111 26.53 30.62 -56.16
CA PRO A 111 27.67 29.73 -56.41
C PRO A 111 28.07 28.96 -55.11
N MET A 112 28.49 27.68 -55.07
CA MET A 112 29.38 26.85 -55.92
C MET A 112 30.83 27.36 -55.99
N ALA A 113 31.89 26.55 -56.01
CA ALA A 113 32.17 25.21 -55.45
C ALA A 113 33.68 24.95 -55.69
N THR A 114 34.39 24.28 -54.78
CA THR A 114 35.72 23.68 -55.06
C THR A 114 35.98 22.49 -54.14
N GLU A 115 36.32 21.36 -54.73
CA GLU A 115 36.96 20.21 -54.09
C GLU A 115 38.48 20.35 -54.21
N TYR A 116 39.26 19.76 -53.31
CA TYR A 116 40.47 18.99 -53.63
C TYR A 116 40.87 18.10 -52.45
N SER A 117 41.81 17.17 -52.69
CA SER A 117 42.09 16.01 -51.86
C SER A 117 43.50 16.00 -51.22
N ASP A 118 43.71 14.94 -50.42
CA ASP A 118 44.98 14.28 -50.05
C ASP A 118 45.80 14.80 -48.85
N ASP A 119 46.09 13.82 -47.97
CA ASP A 119 47.24 13.55 -47.09
C ASP A 119 48.03 14.67 -46.37
N ASP A 120 48.16 14.52 -45.05
CA ASP A 120 49.47 14.19 -44.45
C ASP A 120 49.35 13.56 -43.04
N GLU A 121 50.37 12.82 -42.60
CA GLU A 121 50.40 12.10 -41.30
C GLU A 121 50.86 12.97 -40.11
N ALA A 122 50.44 12.62 -38.89
CA ALA A 122 51.01 13.15 -37.65
C ALA A 122 50.85 12.17 -36.46
N ASP A 123 51.63 11.10 -36.46
CA ASP A 123 51.71 10.13 -35.35
C ASP A 123 52.44 10.75 -34.13
N VAL A 124 51.89 10.55 -32.92
CA VAL A 124 52.56 10.89 -31.65
C VAL A 124 52.36 9.74 -30.65
N THR A 125 53.03 8.63 -30.93
CA THR A 125 53.14 7.49 -30.02
C THR A 125 54.22 7.74 -28.96
N VAL A 126 53.88 7.66 -27.67
CA VAL A 126 54.85 7.70 -26.55
C VAL A 126 54.65 6.50 -25.60
N GLN A 127 55.56 5.54 -25.74
CA GLN A 127 55.88 4.43 -24.84
C GLN A 127 56.47 4.93 -23.51
N ILE A 128 56.63 4.18 -22.40
CA ILE A 128 56.22 2.83 -21.94
C ILE A 128 56.35 2.86 -20.41
N ALA A 129 55.55 2.08 -19.66
CA ALA A 129 55.95 1.49 -18.38
C ALA A 129 54.92 0.45 -17.90
N ILE A 130 55.20 -0.83 -18.12
CA ILE A 130 54.59 -1.96 -17.39
C ILE A 130 55.75 -2.71 -16.77
N GLU A 131 55.78 -2.83 -15.44
CA GLU A 131 56.63 -3.80 -14.76
C GLU A 131 55.80 -5.07 -14.55
N GLU A 132 56.02 -6.06 -15.41
CA GLU A 132 55.70 -7.44 -15.09
C GLU A 132 56.82 -7.98 -14.19
N ASP A 133 56.47 -8.60 -13.07
CA ASP A 133 57.41 -9.40 -12.29
C ASP A 133 56.84 -10.81 -12.09
N SER A 134 57.58 -11.81 -12.56
CA SER A 134 57.03 -13.12 -12.93
C SER A 134 57.07 -14.13 -11.79
N TRP A 135 56.02 -14.93 -11.64
CA TRP A 135 56.13 -16.29 -11.09
C TRP A 135 55.33 -17.29 -11.93
N THR A 136 55.96 -18.44 -12.19
CA THR A 136 55.54 -19.42 -13.21
C THR A 136 54.54 -20.47 -12.69
N ASN A 137 53.79 -21.07 -13.62
CA ASN A 137 53.09 -22.32 -13.35
C ASN A 137 54.09 -23.44 -13.07
N ASP A 138 53.98 -24.08 -11.91
CA ASP A 138 54.44 -25.45 -11.67
C ASP A 138 53.40 -26.16 -10.80
N ALA A 139 52.95 -27.34 -11.24
CA ALA A 139 51.87 -28.08 -10.61
C ALA A 139 52.33 -29.46 -10.13
N PRO A 140 52.40 -29.72 -8.81
CA PRO A 140 52.65 -31.05 -8.27
C PRO A 140 51.34 -31.75 -7.85
N THR A 141 51.11 -32.94 -8.39
CA THR A 141 50.02 -33.83 -7.98
C THR A 141 50.32 -34.51 -6.64
N ALA A 142 49.69 -34.08 -5.54
CA ALA A 142 49.49 -34.90 -4.34
C ALA A 142 48.42 -34.30 -3.42
N ALA A 143 47.61 -35.14 -2.77
CA ALA A 143 46.73 -34.74 -1.67
C ALA A 143 47.34 -35.17 -0.32
N PRO A 144 47.63 -34.24 0.61
CA PRO A 144 47.98 -34.56 2.00
C PRO A 144 46.75 -34.47 2.93
N ALA A 145 46.80 -35.22 4.04
CA ALA A 145 45.71 -35.31 5.01
C ALA A 145 45.62 -34.08 5.95
N ALA A 146 44.49 -33.94 6.64
CA ALA A 146 44.23 -32.83 7.56
C ALA A 146 45.13 -32.87 8.82
N PRO A 147 45.73 -31.74 9.23
CA PRO A 147 46.38 -31.61 10.54
C PRO A 147 45.36 -31.32 11.65
N ALA A 148 45.56 -31.95 12.81
CA ALA A 148 44.81 -31.63 14.03
C ALA A 148 45.49 -30.51 14.84
N ASP A 149 44.75 -29.95 15.81
CA ASP A 149 45.22 -29.09 16.91
C ASP A 149 46.14 -27.90 16.56
N VAL A 150 45.51 -26.77 16.18
CA VAL A 150 46.04 -25.45 16.53
C VAL A 150 45.20 -24.89 17.68
N ARG A 151 45.82 -24.69 18.84
CA ARG A 151 45.14 -24.28 20.08
C ARG A 151 44.50 -22.90 19.94
N ALA A 152 43.26 -22.76 20.40
CA ALA A 152 42.55 -21.49 20.41
C ALA A 152 43.28 -20.44 21.26
N ALA A 153 43.82 -19.40 20.61
CA ALA A 153 44.27 -18.20 21.29
C ALA A 153 43.06 -17.54 21.98
N SER A 154 43.17 -17.24 23.27
CA SER A 154 42.07 -16.75 24.07
C SER A 154 41.70 -15.31 23.71
N LEU A 155 40.56 -15.14 23.04
CA LEU A 155 39.90 -13.84 22.87
C LEU A 155 39.75 -13.16 24.25
N PRO A 156 40.01 -11.84 24.36
CA PRO A 156 39.82 -11.12 25.60
C PRO A 156 38.35 -11.21 26.03
N LYS A 157 38.12 -11.61 27.28
CA LYS A 157 36.77 -11.73 27.84
C LYS A 157 36.06 -10.37 27.75
N ARG A 158 35.01 -10.28 26.94
CA ARG A 158 34.09 -9.13 26.93
C ARG A 158 33.58 -8.90 28.37
N PRO A 159 33.39 -7.64 28.80
CA PRO A 159 32.82 -7.36 30.12
C PRO A 159 31.47 -8.04 30.25
N ARG A 160 31.24 -8.72 31.38
CA ARG A 160 29.92 -9.26 31.71
C ARG A 160 28.96 -8.11 31.92
N LEU A 161 27.71 -8.25 31.43
CA LEU A 161 26.60 -7.49 32.00
C LEU A 161 26.53 -7.81 33.51
N PRO A 162 26.25 -6.82 34.38
CA PRO A 162 26.25 -7.03 35.81
C PRO A 162 25.12 -7.99 36.21
N THR A 163 25.49 -9.21 36.58
CA THR A 163 24.63 -10.12 37.35
C THR A 163 24.29 -9.47 38.68
N SER A 164 23.06 -9.64 39.17
CA SER A 164 22.50 -8.88 40.30
C SER A 164 23.11 -9.24 41.68
N GLN A 165 24.31 -8.74 41.94
CA GLN A 165 24.94 -8.52 43.25
C GLN A 165 26.12 -7.55 43.06
N ASP A 166 26.51 -6.85 44.13
CA ASP A 166 27.55 -5.81 44.23
C ASP A 166 27.28 -4.48 43.48
N GLY A 167 27.03 -3.41 44.25
CA GLY A 167 27.01 -2.03 43.76
C GLY A 167 25.86 -1.18 44.31
N ASP A 168 26.08 -0.48 45.42
CA ASP A 168 25.06 0.30 46.15
C ASP A 168 24.79 1.69 45.51
N GLY A 169 24.61 1.70 44.18
CA GLY A 169 24.34 2.89 43.37
C GLY A 169 22.93 2.82 42.74
N PRO A 170 22.24 3.97 42.55
CA PRO A 170 20.92 3.97 41.96
C PRO A 170 20.96 3.51 40.49
N ILE A 171 20.40 2.32 40.23
CA ILE A 171 20.18 1.81 38.88
C ILE A 171 19.32 2.83 38.11
N ARG A 172 19.91 3.49 37.11
CA ARG A 172 19.18 4.40 36.22
C ARG A 172 18.32 3.57 35.26
N GLU A 173 17.02 3.52 35.54
CA GLU A 173 16.06 2.84 34.66
C GLU A 173 16.01 3.50 33.26
N PRO A 174 15.87 2.72 32.16
CA PRO A 174 15.76 3.26 30.80
C PRO A 174 14.54 4.18 30.52
N TRP A 175 13.62 4.34 31.48
CA TRP A 175 12.26 4.85 31.28
C TRP A 175 11.92 6.11 32.11
N THR A 176 12.93 6.75 32.72
CA THR A 176 12.75 7.79 33.77
C THR A 176 12.83 9.25 33.29
N ASP A 177 13.27 9.50 32.07
CA ASP A 177 13.79 10.81 31.68
C ASP A 177 12.71 11.78 31.13
N GLU A 178 11.89 12.36 32.02
CA GLU A 178 10.79 13.29 31.70
C GLU A 178 11.25 14.71 31.29
N ARG A 179 12.30 14.84 30.45
CA ARG A 179 12.71 16.11 29.85
C ARG A 179 11.57 16.73 29.01
N PRO A 180 11.48 18.06 28.87
CA PRO A 180 10.59 18.70 27.90
C PRO A 180 10.85 18.15 26.48
N GLY A 181 9.85 17.50 25.88
CA GLY A 181 9.95 16.83 24.58
C GLY A 181 10.15 15.31 24.63
N SER A 182 10.46 14.73 25.80
CA SER A 182 10.60 13.27 25.97
C SER A 182 9.32 12.50 25.63
N PRO A 183 9.41 11.19 25.31
CA PRO A 183 8.25 10.35 25.11
C PRO A 183 7.44 10.21 26.40
N LYS A 184 6.18 10.67 26.41
CA LYS A 184 5.22 10.34 27.47
C LYS A 184 5.13 8.81 27.61
N ARG A 185 5.11 8.31 28.86
CA ARG A 185 5.05 6.87 29.18
C ARG A 185 3.98 6.15 28.34
N PRO A 186 4.29 5.01 27.68
CA PRO A 186 3.33 4.26 26.86
C PRO A 186 2.04 3.94 27.64
N ARG A 187 0.87 4.23 27.06
CA ARG A 187 -0.43 3.97 27.69
C ARG A 187 -1.01 2.64 27.21
N VAL A 188 -0.31 1.55 27.52
CA VAL A 188 -0.82 0.17 27.40
C VAL A 188 -1.87 -0.06 28.49
N ALA A 189 -3.04 0.55 28.30
CA ALA A 189 -4.20 0.36 29.16
C ALA A 189 -4.74 -1.07 28.99
N TRP A 190 -5.16 -1.65 30.10
CA TRP A 190 -5.58 -3.03 30.26
C TRP A 190 -6.66 -3.11 31.36
N ARG A 191 -7.33 -4.25 31.48
CA ARG A 191 -8.24 -4.58 32.58
C ARG A 191 -7.90 -5.95 33.16
N ALA A 192 -8.27 -6.19 34.42
CA ALA A 192 -7.92 -7.43 35.12
C ALA A 192 -8.51 -8.69 34.44
N ASP A 193 -9.71 -8.59 33.87
CA ASP A 193 -10.38 -9.63 33.08
C ASP A 193 -9.67 -9.98 31.76
N GLU A 194 -8.76 -9.13 31.26
CA GLU A 194 -8.03 -9.35 30.01
C GLU A 194 -6.78 -10.24 30.20
N VAL A 195 -6.36 -10.53 31.44
CA VAL A 195 -5.09 -11.24 31.74
C VAL A 195 -5.13 -12.74 31.41
N ASP A 196 -6.26 -13.42 31.64
CA ASP A 196 -6.37 -14.84 31.27
C ASP A 196 -6.49 -15.06 29.76
N GLU A 197 -7.09 -14.10 29.04
CA GLU A 197 -7.05 -14.06 27.58
C GLU A 197 -5.62 -13.78 27.09
N ALA A 198 -4.90 -12.84 27.73
CA ALA A 198 -3.49 -12.58 27.44
C ALA A 198 -2.63 -13.85 27.54
N ARG A 199 -2.81 -14.60 28.62
CA ARG A 199 -2.09 -15.85 28.91
C ARG A 199 -2.43 -16.96 27.93
N ARG A 200 -3.72 -17.18 27.64
CA ARG A 200 -4.14 -18.18 26.64
C ARG A 200 -3.61 -17.85 25.24
N ILE A 201 -3.63 -16.58 24.83
CA ILE A 201 -3.07 -16.17 23.54
C ILE A 201 -1.54 -16.32 23.55
N ALA A 202 -0.83 -15.83 24.58
CA ALA A 202 0.63 -15.94 24.64
C ALA A 202 1.10 -17.40 24.52
N HIS A 203 0.43 -18.33 25.22
CA HIS A 203 0.66 -19.76 25.09
C HIS A 203 0.42 -20.26 23.65
N ALA A 204 -0.71 -19.89 23.02
CA ALA A 204 -1.04 -20.25 21.64
C ALA A 204 -0.10 -19.63 20.57
N ARG A 205 0.77 -18.68 20.94
CA ARG A 205 1.79 -18.08 20.07
C ARG A 205 3.23 -18.54 20.40
N HIS A 206 3.41 -19.50 21.31
CA HIS A 206 4.70 -19.82 21.94
C HIS A 206 5.48 -18.58 22.43
N MET A 207 4.77 -17.61 23.00
CA MET A 207 5.35 -16.39 23.58
C MET A 207 5.38 -16.46 25.12
N ARG A 208 6.48 -16.01 25.72
CA ARG A 208 6.62 -15.90 27.17
C ARG A 208 5.62 -14.91 27.75
N PHE A 209 4.76 -15.41 28.62
CA PHE A 209 3.99 -14.66 29.62
C PHE A 209 3.68 -15.63 30.77
N SER A 210 4.38 -15.51 31.91
CA SER A 210 4.28 -16.50 33.00
C SER A 210 3.08 -16.25 33.92
N GLU A 211 2.65 -17.28 34.66
CA GLU A 211 1.64 -17.14 35.71
C GLU A 211 2.13 -16.26 36.87
N GLU A 212 3.44 -16.21 37.11
CA GLU A 212 4.09 -15.26 38.03
C GLU A 212 3.92 -13.82 37.53
N GLU A 213 4.23 -13.55 36.25
CA GLU A 213 4.08 -12.23 35.62
C GLU A 213 2.61 -11.76 35.60
N ALA A 214 1.66 -12.68 35.42
CA ALA A 214 0.22 -12.42 35.54
C ALA A 214 -0.22 -12.10 36.98
N THR A 215 0.25 -12.88 37.95
CA THR A 215 -0.06 -12.69 39.38
C THR A 215 0.56 -11.40 39.93
N GLU A 216 1.79 -11.10 39.51
CA GLU A 216 2.48 -9.85 39.84
C GLU A 216 1.76 -8.64 39.25
N LEU A 217 1.22 -8.73 38.03
CA LEU A 217 0.48 -7.63 37.43
C LEU A 217 -0.79 -7.27 38.24
N ALA A 218 -1.47 -8.29 38.81
CA ALA A 218 -2.62 -8.10 39.69
C ALA A 218 -2.22 -7.51 41.06
N SER A 219 -1.15 -8.01 41.68
CA SER A 219 -0.67 -7.48 42.97
C SER A 219 -0.16 -6.03 42.84
N LEU A 220 0.55 -5.71 41.75
CA LEU A 220 0.97 -4.35 41.41
C LEU A 220 -0.23 -3.41 41.21
N GLN A 221 -1.35 -3.88 40.63
CA GLN A 221 -2.56 -3.06 40.51
C GLN A 221 -3.16 -2.74 41.89
N ALA A 222 -3.25 -3.73 42.78
CA ALA A 222 -3.73 -3.52 44.15
C ALA A 222 -2.82 -2.55 44.92
N SER A 223 -1.50 -2.78 44.89
CA SER A 223 -0.52 -1.90 45.53
C SER A 223 -0.54 -0.48 44.98
N LEU A 224 -0.71 -0.30 43.66
CA LEU A 224 -0.83 1.04 43.06
C LEU A 224 -2.08 1.78 43.55
N SER A 225 -3.21 1.10 43.72
CA SER A 225 -4.43 1.69 44.30
C SER A 225 -4.20 2.13 45.75
N GLU A 226 -3.60 1.28 46.58
CA GLU A 226 -3.29 1.59 47.99
C GLU A 226 -2.29 2.76 48.11
N LEU A 227 -1.23 2.76 47.31
CA LEU A 227 -0.24 3.83 47.24
C LEU A 227 -0.88 5.15 46.80
N GLN A 228 -1.78 5.14 45.81
CA GLN A 228 -2.49 6.34 45.36
C GLN A 228 -3.46 6.88 46.41
N GLN A 229 -4.20 6.02 47.11
CA GLN A 229 -5.04 6.44 48.24
C GLN A 229 -4.20 7.05 49.37
N THR A 230 -3.06 6.45 49.69
CA THR A 230 -2.12 6.96 50.71
C THR A 230 -1.53 8.30 50.29
N ARG A 231 -1.06 8.43 49.05
CA ARG A 231 -0.55 9.67 48.48
C ARG A 231 -1.59 10.79 48.50
N THR A 232 -2.87 10.48 48.25
CA THR A 232 -3.99 11.43 48.31
C THR A 232 -4.27 11.90 49.75
N LYS A 233 -4.18 11.00 50.74
CA LYS A 233 -4.24 11.39 52.17
C LYS A 233 -3.09 12.34 52.53
N CYS A 234 -1.88 12.07 52.03
CA CYS A 234 -0.74 12.96 52.23
C CYS A 234 -0.88 14.32 51.54
N ASP A 235 -1.52 14.43 50.36
CA ASP A 235 -1.85 15.74 49.76
C ASP A 235 -2.81 16.55 50.64
N ALA A 236 -3.86 15.91 51.16
CA ALA A 236 -4.81 16.57 52.06
C ALA A 236 -4.13 17.05 53.35
N GLU A 237 -3.21 16.25 53.92
CA GLU A 237 -2.42 16.65 55.09
C GLU A 237 -1.42 17.77 54.75
N GLN A 238 -0.72 17.71 53.60
CA GLN A 238 0.20 18.79 53.18
C GLN A 238 -0.53 20.11 53.00
N LYS A 239 -1.71 20.09 52.36
CA LYS A 239 -2.57 21.27 52.22
C LYS A 239 -3.00 21.81 53.59
N ARG A 240 -3.45 20.95 54.50
CA ARG A 240 -3.83 21.34 55.87
C ARG A 240 -2.65 21.97 56.64
N MET A 241 -1.44 21.41 56.53
CA MET A 241 -0.24 21.99 57.15
C MET A 241 0.14 23.35 56.53
N ALA A 242 0.01 23.50 55.20
CA ALA A 242 0.25 24.76 54.50
C ALA A 242 -0.74 25.87 54.90
N GLU A 243 -1.97 25.52 55.27
CA GLU A 243 -2.96 26.47 55.79
C GLU A 243 -2.78 26.78 57.29
N LEU A 244 -2.33 25.82 58.10
CA LEU A 244 -2.16 25.97 59.55
C LEU A 244 -0.87 26.72 59.95
N ILE A 245 0.28 26.37 59.37
CA ILE A 245 1.58 26.91 59.76
C ILE A 245 1.62 28.46 59.68
N PRO A 246 1.09 29.13 58.63
CA PRO A 246 1.04 30.59 58.58
C PRO A 246 0.08 31.22 59.59
N ARG A 247 -0.99 30.52 60.00
CA ARG A 247 -1.94 31.00 61.02
C ARG A 247 -1.31 30.95 62.41
N LEU A 248 -0.68 29.83 62.76
CA LEU A 248 0.04 29.65 64.02
C LEU A 248 1.23 30.63 64.13
N ALA A 249 2.00 30.80 63.05
CA ALA A 249 3.09 31.78 63.02
C ALA A 249 2.64 33.23 63.23
N LYS A 250 1.34 33.54 63.01
CA LYS A 250 0.74 34.85 63.29
C LYS A 250 0.12 34.96 64.70
N ALA A 251 -0.07 33.85 65.41
CA ALA A 251 -0.76 33.80 66.70
C ALA A 251 0.14 34.18 67.90
N GLY A 252 1.45 33.97 67.80
CA GLY A 252 2.42 34.39 68.82
C GLY A 252 2.90 33.30 69.77
N ALA A 253 3.61 33.71 70.83
CA ALA A 253 4.59 32.89 71.54
C ALA A 253 4.03 31.65 72.24
N GLU A 254 2.77 31.67 72.70
CA GLU A 254 2.14 30.51 73.36
C GLU A 254 2.03 29.28 72.45
N SER A 255 2.07 29.46 71.12
CA SER A 255 2.01 28.38 70.12
C SER A 255 3.38 27.91 69.59
N ALA A 256 4.49 28.33 70.21
CA ALA A 256 5.83 28.08 69.66
C ALA A 256 6.20 26.59 69.52
N THR A 257 5.83 25.76 70.50
CA THR A 257 6.02 24.29 70.45
C THR A 257 5.17 23.64 69.37
N ASP A 258 3.89 24.01 69.28
CA ASP A 258 2.95 23.47 68.28
C ASP A 258 3.36 23.87 66.85
N LEU A 259 3.84 25.10 66.67
CA LEU A 259 4.35 25.60 65.40
C LEU A 259 5.55 24.79 64.92
N GLU A 260 6.50 24.47 65.81
CA GLU A 260 7.68 23.67 65.44
C GLU A 260 7.32 22.19 65.24
N ALA A 261 6.39 21.64 66.02
CA ALA A 261 5.82 20.30 65.79
C ALA A 261 5.13 20.20 64.42
N HIS A 262 4.32 21.19 64.02
CA HIS A 262 3.71 21.25 62.70
C HIS A 262 4.74 21.43 61.57
N ARG A 263 5.81 22.23 61.78
CA ARG A 263 6.94 22.33 60.84
C ARG A 263 7.73 21.03 60.74
N GLN A 264 7.86 20.27 61.82
CA GLN A 264 8.50 18.95 61.84
C GLN A 264 7.64 17.92 61.08
N ARG A 265 6.35 17.82 61.38
CA ARG A 265 5.41 16.97 60.62
C ARG A 265 5.38 17.35 59.13
N ALA A 266 5.47 18.63 58.78
CA ALA A 266 5.57 19.08 57.38
C ALA A 266 6.92 18.75 56.70
N ARG A 267 8.01 18.52 57.46
CA ARG A 267 9.29 18.00 56.93
C ARG A 267 9.21 16.49 56.69
N GLU A 268 8.67 15.76 57.65
CA GLU A 268 8.41 14.30 57.55
C GLU A 268 7.49 14.00 56.36
N LEU A 269 6.34 14.68 56.28
CA LEU A 269 5.35 14.49 55.22
C LEU A 269 5.86 14.83 53.81
N ARG A 270 6.96 15.61 53.69
CA ARG A 270 7.69 15.80 52.43
C ARG A 270 8.64 14.65 52.12
N ALA A 271 9.16 13.95 53.12
CA ALA A 271 9.89 12.69 52.95
C ALA A 271 8.94 11.54 52.61
N ASP A 272 7.83 11.41 53.35
CA ASP A 272 6.76 10.42 53.12
C ASP A 272 6.27 10.49 51.67
N VAL A 273 5.94 11.69 51.18
CA VAL A 273 5.49 11.91 49.80
C VAL A 273 6.56 11.53 48.78
N ARG A 274 7.83 11.90 48.96
CA ARG A 274 8.90 11.47 48.03
C ARG A 274 9.10 9.95 48.01
N ALA A 275 8.95 9.28 49.16
CA ALA A 275 9.04 7.83 49.24
C ALA A 275 7.83 7.14 48.58
N LEU A 276 6.62 7.69 48.75
CA LEU A 276 5.40 7.22 48.07
C LEU A 276 5.48 7.45 46.56
N ASP A 277 5.88 8.64 46.10
CA ASP A 277 6.01 8.98 44.69
C ASP A 277 7.04 8.06 44.00
N LYS A 278 8.16 7.73 44.68
CA LYS A 278 9.09 6.68 44.21
C LYS A 278 8.40 5.32 44.11
N ARG A 279 7.78 4.81 45.18
CA ARG A 279 7.09 3.50 45.18
C ARG A 279 6.02 3.40 44.09
N VAL A 280 5.31 4.50 43.80
CA VAL A 280 4.35 4.59 42.69
C VAL A 280 5.07 4.55 41.33
N ALA A 281 6.19 5.25 41.16
CA ALA A 281 6.97 5.23 39.93
C ALA A 281 7.55 3.84 39.63
N ASP A 282 8.16 3.19 40.64
CA ASP A 282 8.75 1.85 40.56
C ASP A 282 7.67 0.81 40.18
N ALA A 283 6.53 0.80 40.88
CA ALA A 283 5.44 -0.13 40.61
C ALA A 283 4.77 0.11 39.24
N GLN A 284 4.68 1.37 38.78
CA GLN A 284 4.24 1.69 37.42
C GLN A 284 5.24 1.19 36.36
N ALA A 285 6.54 1.33 36.60
CA ALA A 285 7.60 0.90 35.68
C ALA A 285 7.59 -0.64 35.52
N ARG A 286 7.56 -1.38 36.63
CA ARG A 286 7.45 -2.85 36.61
C ARG A 286 6.17 -3.33 35.95
N SER A 287 5.02 -2.73 36.30
CA SER A 287 3.73 -3.02 35.63
C SER A 287 3.78 -2.75 34.12
N LEU A 288 4.49 -1.71 33.68
CA LEU A 288 4.64 -1.39 32.26
C LEU A 288 5.55 -2.40 31.55
N ALA A 289 6.66 -2.82 32.18
CA ALA A 289 7.58 -3.81 31.60
C ALA A 289 6.86 -5.14 31.28
N ILE A 290 6.01 -5.62 32.20
CA ILE A 290 5.16 -6.81 31.98
C ILE A 290 4.18 -6.57 30.82
N ARG A 291 3.45 -5.44 30.83
CA ARG A 291 2.46 -5.11 29.79
C ARG A 291 3.05 -4.83 28.41
N MET A 292 4.33 -4.47 28.31
CA MET A 292 5.00 -4.32 27.03
C MET A 292 5.28 -5.68 26.37
N ALA A 293 5.54 -6.73 27.14
CA ALA A 293 5.76 -8.10 26.65
C ALA A 293 4.48 -8.78 26.10
N TRP A 294 3.32 -8.42 26.64
CA TRP A 294 2.00 -8.95 26.26
C TRP A 294 1.74 -8.80 24.74
N PRO A 295 1.49 -9.91 24.01
CA PRO A 295 1.11 -9.88 22.58
C PRO A 295 -0.26 -9.24 22.33
N ASN A 296 -0.61 -9.03 21.07
CA ASN A 296 -1.96 -8.58 20.71
C ASN A 296 -3.01 -9.68 20.95
N ARG A 297 -4.28 -9.26 20.97
CA ARG A 297 -5.45 -10.14 20.83
C ARG A 297 -5.35 -10.96 19.54
N MET A 298 -6.13 -12.03 19.41
CA MET A 298 -6.13 -12.92 18.24
C MET A 298 -7.51 -12.93 17.57
N HIS A 299 -7.55 -12.91 16.23
CA HIS A 299 -8.81 -12.94 15.49
C HIS A 299 -9.44 -14.36 15.50
N PRO A 300 -10.75 -14.53 15.76
CA PRO A 300 -11.36 -15.85 15.97
C PRO A 300 -11.25 -16.87 14.82
N HIS A 301 -10.93 -16.43 13.60
CA HIS A 301 -10.72 -17.34 12.46
C HIS A 301 -9.25 -17.75 12.25
N VAL A 302 -8.30 -17.28 13.06
CA VAL A 302 -6.87 -17.66 12.96
C VAL A 302 -6.71 -19.18 13.19
N PRO A 303 -6.08 -19.94 12.27
CA PRO A 303 -5.75 -21.34 12.49
C PRO A 303 -4.86 -21.51 13.75
N GLN A 304 -5.08 -22.56 14.53
CA GLN A 304 -4.32 -22.79 15.76
C GLN A 304 -3.17 -23.77 15.50
N GLY A 305 -1.99 -23.49 16.04
CA GLY A 305 -0.78 -24.30 15.89
C GLY A 305 0.31 -23.63 15.04
N SER A 306 1.27 -24.43 14.58
CA SER A 306 2.49 -23.99 13.88
C SER A 306 2.24 -23.54 12.45
N GLU A 307 3.29 -23.04 11.78
CA GLU A 307 3.26 -22.63 10.36
C GLU A 307 2.52 -23.64 9.46
N SER A 308 2.74 -24.95 9.68
CA SER A 308 2.10 -26.03 8.92
C SER A 308 0.56 -26.08 9.01
N ALA A 309 -0.03 -25.52 10.08
CA ALA A 309 -1.47 -25.39 10.27
C ALA A 309 -2.05 -24.10 9.64
N SER A 310 -1.19 -23.20 9.13
CA SER A 310 -1.63 -22.02 8.38
C SER A 310 -2.43 -22.43 7.15
N ARG A 311 -3.43 -21.62 6.81
CA ARG A 311 -4.48 -22.01 5.87
C ARG A 311 -4.34 -21.32 4.52
N VAL A 312 -4.07 -22.09 3.48
CA VAL A 312 -4.03 -21.60 2.10
C VAL A 312 -5.45 -21.25 1.66
N VAL A 313 -5.66 -19.99 1.30
CA VAL A 313 -6.98 -19.40 0.97
C VAL A 313 -7.21 -19.35 -0.54
N SER A 314 -6.17 -19.05 -1.32
CA SER A 314 -6.22 -18.98 -2.78
C SER A 314 -4.86 -19.30 -3.39
N ILE A 315 -4.86 -19.84 -4.61
CA ILE A 315 -3.66 -20.06 -5.43
C ILE A 315 -3.94 -19.40 -6.79
N CYS A 316 -2.96 -18.67 -7.32
CA CYS A 316 -3.09 -17.87 -8.54
C CYS A 316 -1.85 -18.03 -9.43
N ASP A 317 -2.04 -18.60 -10.62
CA ASP A 317 -0.99 -18.63 -11.65
C ASP A 317 -1.14 -17.43 -12.60
N ALA A 318 -0.39 -16.35 -12.32
CA ALA A 318 -0.34 -15.18 -13.18
C ALA A 318 0.76 -15.27 -14.27
N ARG A 319 1.52 -16.38 -14.35
CA ARG A 319 2.67 -16.50 -15.26
C ARG A 319 2.31 -16.22 -16.72
N ALA A 320 3.28 -15.78 -17.52
CA ALA A 320 3.12 -15.73 -18.98
C ALA A 320 2.80 -17.13 -19.54
N ALA A 321 2.03 -17.22 -20.63
CA ALA A 321 1.45 -18.50 -21.09
C ALA A 321 2.51 -19.60 -21.33
N ALA A 322 3.67 -19.24 -21.87
CA ALA A 322 4.79 -20.16 -22.11
C ALA A 322 5.49 -20.70 -20.85
N TYR A 323 5.13 -20.18 -19.67
CA TYR A 323 5.70 -20.54 -18.35
C TYR A 323 4.65 -21.14 -17.40
N ARG A 324 3.40 -21.33 -17.85
CA ARG A 324 2.35 -21.97 -17.04
C ARG A 324 2.45 -23.49 -17.10
N THR A 325 2.24 -24.11 -15.95
CA THR A 325 1.97 -25.55 -15.82
C THR A 325 0.51 -25.74 -15.45
N ALA A 326 -0.12 -26.80 -15.95
CA ALA A 326 -1.51 -27.10 -15.63
C ALA A 326 -1.60 -27.61 -14.18
N LEU A 327 -2.04 -26.75 -13.26
CA LEU A 327 -2.24 -27.12 -11.86
C LEU A 327 -3.40 -28.14 -11.74
N PRO A 328 -3.30 -29.13 -10.85
CA PRO A 328 -4.42 -30.04 -10.56
C PRO A 328 -5.59 -29.30 -9.90
N PRO A 329 -6.79 -29.89 -9.85
CA PRO A 329 -7.86 -29.41 -8.98
C PRO A 329 -7.42 -29.48 -7.50
N ILE A 330 -7.45 -28.33 -6.81
CA ILE A 330 -7.09 -28.21 -5.39
C ILE A 330 -8.33 -27.78 -4.62
N ALA A 331 -8.69 -28.56 -3.60
CA ALA A 331 -9.74 -28.16 -2.66
C ALA A 331 -9.20 -27.05 -1.75
N LEU A 332 -9.84 -25.88 -1.77
CA LEU A 332 -9.49 -24.74 -0.94
C LEU A 332 -10.71 -24.28 -0.10
N PRO A 333 -10.49 -23.79 1.13
CA PRO A 333 -9.19 -23.66 1.79
C PRO A 333 -8.70 -24.98 2.40
N CYS A 334 -7.37 -25.14 2.49
CA CYS A 334 -6.70 -26.28 3.12
C CYS A 334 -5.49 -25.80 3.94
N THR A 335 -4.85 -26.67 4.73
CA THR A 335 -3.59 -26.31 5.44
C THR A 335 -2.37 -26.40 4.51
N ILE A 336 -1.29 -25.68 4.86
CA ILE A 336 0.03 -25.86 4.26
C ILE A 336 0.48 -27.32 4.37
N GLY A 337 0.33 -27.92 5.56
CA GLY A 337 0.75 -29.29 5.85
C GLY A 337 0.00 -30.40 5.09
N GLU A 338 -1.15 -30.09 4.49
CA GLU A 338 -1.87 -30.94 3.52
C GLU A 338 -1.43 -30.62 2.08
N LEU A 339 -1.38 -29.34 1.71
CA LEU A 339 -1.11 -28.90 0.35
C LEU A 339 0.29 -29.28 -0.13
N ASP A 340 1.31 -29.06 0.70
CA ASP A 340 2.71 -29.31 0.33
C ASP A 340 3.08 -30.80 0.32
N LYS A 341 2.15 -31.69 0.72
CA LYS A 341 2.21 -33.15 0.52
C LYS A 341 1.45 -33.64 -0.71
N ASN A 342 0.79 -32.76 -1.45
CA ASN A 342 0.01 -33.14 -2.62
C ASN A 342 0.93 -33.50 -3.81
N GLN A 343 1.11 -34.80 -4.04
CA GLN A 343 1.97 -35.33 -5.11
C GLN A 343 1.60 -34.81 -6.50
N ALA A 344 0.32 -34.58 -6.79
CA ALA A 344 -0.11 -34.04 -8.09
C ALA A 344 0.30 -32.56 -8.26
N LEU A 345 0.28 -31.78 -7.17
CA LEU A 345 0.78 -30.39 -7.18
C LEU A 345 2.30 -30.34 -7.31
N GLN A 346 3.02 -31.18 -6.55
CA GLN A 346 4.48 -31.34 -6.68
C GLN A 346 4.87 -31.73 -8.12
N SER A 347 4.12 -32.65 -8.74
CA SER A 347 4.36 -33.10 -10.13
C SER A 347 4.08 -32.00 -11.16
N ALA A 348 3.11 -31.11 -10.88
CA ALA A 348 2.82 -29.93 -11.71
C ALA A 348 3.78 -28.75 -11.46
N LEU A 349 4.59 -28.81 -10.41
CA LEU A 349 5.57 -27.80 -9.99
C LEU A 349 6.96 -28.43 -9.77
N PRO A 350 7.61 -28.93 -10.83
CA PRO A 350 8.94 -29.51 -10.72
C PRO A 350 9.96 -28.47 -10.25
N SER A 351 10.80 -28.87 -9.29
CA SER A 351 12.02 -28.17 -8.92
C SER A 351 13.17 -28.51 -9.87
N SER A 352 14.14 -27.60 -10.05
CA SER A 352 15.37 -27.84 -10.82
C SER A 352 16.51 -26.97 -10.30
N HIS A 353 17.63 -27.58 -9.93
CA HIS A 353 18.81 -26.84 -9.47
C HIS A 353 19.44 -25.96 -10.55
N ASP A 354 19.18 -26.23 -11.83
CA ASP A 354 19.55 -25.37 -12.97
C ASP A 354 18.82 -24.03 -12.96
N ARG A 355 17.77 -23.89 -12.13
CA ARG A 355 17.04 -22.65 -11.88
C ARG A 355 17.48 -21.92 -10.62
N ASP A 356 18.56 -22.32 -9.93
CA ASP A 356 19.12 -21.56 -8.81
C ASP A 356 19.42 -20.10 -9.23
N HIS A 357 18.84 -19.13 -8.53
CA HIS A 357 18.94 -17.71 -8.89
C HIS A 357 20.37 -17.15 -8.88
N ILE A 358 21.30 -17.71 -8.10
CA ILE A 358 22.71 -17.28 -8.11
C ILE A 358 23.41 -17.84 -9.34
N SER A 359 23.24 -19.12 -9.64
CA SER A 359 23.77 -19.75 -10.86
C SER A 359 23.23 -19.07 -12.12
N LEU A 360 21.92 -18.77 -12.16
CA LEU A 360 21.29 -18.03 -13.24
C LEU A 360 21.90 -16.62 -13.37
N ALA A 361 21.96 -15.85 -12.29
CA ALA A 361 22.52 -14.50 -12.33
C ALA A 361 24.00 -14.49 -12.75
N GLN A 362 24.81 -15.46 -12.31
CA GLN A 362 26.21 -15.60 -12.72
C GLN A 362 26.38 -15.98 -14.20
N SER A 363 25.36 -16.56 -14.84
CA SER A 363 25.37 -16.89 -16.27
C SER A 363 25.01 -15.72 -17.19
N LEU A 364 24.53 -14.59 -16.65
CA LEU A 364 24.11 -13.43 -17.44
C LEU A 364 25.33 -12.57 -17.83
N PRO A 365 25.47 -12.16 -19.12
CA PRO A 365 26.64 -11.43 -19.59
C PRO A 365 26.76 -9.98 -19.07
N HIS A 366 25.71 -9.45 -18.41
CA HIS A 366 25.59 -8.03 -18.07
C HIS A 366 25.04 -7.75 -16.65
N GLY A 367 25.00 -8.75 -15.79
CA GLY A 367 24.61 -8.59 -14.39
C GLY A 367 25.03 -9.79 -13.57
N ALA A 368 25.20 -9.62 -12.26
CA ALA A 368 25.60 -10.69 -11.35
C ALA A 368 25.11 -10.41 -9.93
N ILE A 369 25.11 -11.45 -9.09
CA ILE A 369 24.94 -11.36 -7.64
C ILE A 369 26.26 -11.84 -7.03
N ASP A 370 27.05 -10.90 -6.51
CA ASP A 370 28.35 -11.19 -5.90
C ASP A 370 28.22 -11.29 -4.38
N MET A 371 28.34 -12.52 -3.88
CA MET A 371 28.36 -12.84 -2.45
C MET A 371 29.77 -12.79 -1.83
N VAL A 372 30.83 -12.76 -2.66
CA VAL A 372 32.23 -12.89 -2.25
C VAL A 372 32.77 -11.54 -1.78
N SER A 373 32.54 -10.46 -2.54
CA SER A 373 32.89 -9.10 -2.10
C SER A 373 32.19 -8.71 -0.79
N GLY A 374 31.02 -9.30 -0.51
CA GLY A 374 30.33 -9.17 0.78
C GLY A 374 31.16 -9.67 1.96
N ILE A 375 31.82 -10.82 1.81
CA ILE A 375 32.63 -11.46 2.87
C ILE A 375 33.79 -10.54 3.28
N THR A 376 34.47 -9.92 2.32
CA THR A 376 35.58 -8.98 2.58
C THR A 376 35.11 -7.66 3.17
N THR A 377 33.90 -7.20 2.83
CA THR A 377 33.39 -5.87 3.23
C THR A 377 32.66 -5.88 4.59
N THR A 378 31.89 -6.93 4.89
CA THR A 378 31.00 -6.95 6.06
C THR A 378 30.74 -8.35 6.62
N GLY A 379 30.75 -9.38 5.76
CA GLY A 379 30.56 -10.78 6.15
C GLY A 379 29.69 -11.57 5.17
N PRO A 380 29.34 -12.82 5.49
CA PRO A 380 28.39 -13.61 4.70
C PRO A 380 27.01 -12.94 4.65
N SER A 381 26.23 -13.24 3.61
CA SER A 381 24.84 -12.75 3.45
C SER A 381 24.68 -11.21 3.32
N TRP A 382 25.72 -10.54 2.81
CA TRP A 382 25.70 -9.15 2.32
C TRP A 382 25.98 -9.12 0.81
N PRO A 383 24.97 -9.26 -0.06
CA PRO A 383 25.16 -9.33 -1.51
C PRO A 383 25.51 -7.99 -2.15
N TYR A 384 26.38 -8.01 -3.15
CA TYR A 384 26.49 -6.95 -4.15
C TYR A 384 25.63 -7.29 -5.37
N LEU A 385 24.75 -6.37 -5.79
CA LEU A 385 24.01 -6.49 -7.04
C LEU A 385 24.73 -5.71 -8.15
N LEU A 386 25.09 -6.39 -9.24
CA LEU A 386 25.91 -5.83 -10.31
C LEU A 386 25.13 -5.73 -11.62
N GLY A 387 25.39 -4.66 -12.38
CA GLY A 387 24.82 -4.44 -13.71
C GLY A 387 23.30 -4.50 -13.74
N THR A 388 22.74 -5.34 -14.61
CA THR A 388 21.28 -5.50 -14.75
C THR A 388 20.57 -6.00 -13.48
N MET A 389 21.27 -6.59 -12.50
CA MET A 389 20.66 -6.97 -11.22
C MET A 389 20.33 -5.75 -10.35
N ALA A 390 21.18 -4.72 -10.35
CA ALA A 390 20.89 -3.45 -9.68
C ALA A 390 19.77 -2.68 -10.41
N LEU A 391 19.74 -2.73 -11.75
CA LEU A 391 18.65 -2.13 -12.53
C LEU A 391 17.30 -2.82 -12.25
N LEU A 392 17.30 -4.13 -11.98
CA LEU A 392 16.11 -4.88 -11.59
C LEU A 392 15.60 -4.50 -10.18
N GLU A 393 16.49 -4.27 -9.22
CA GLU A 393 16.11 -3.75 -7.89
C GLU A 393 15.41 -2.38 -8.00
N HIS A 394 15.94 -1.46 -8.80
CA HIS A 394 15.29 -0.18 -9.07
C HIS A 394 13.95 -0.34 -9.79
N ALA A 395 13.86 -1.19 -10.81
CA ALA A 395 12.63 -1.39 -11.57
C ALA A 395 11.50 -2.00 -10.70
N LEU A 396 11.82 -2.99 -9.87
CA LEU A 396 10.88 -3.59 -8.90
C LEU A 396 10.41 -2.59 -7.85
N THR A 397 11.35 -1.80 -7.32
CA THR A 397 11.07 -0.72 -6.35
C THR A 397 10.08 0.30 -6.92
N GLN A 398 10.37 0.85 -8.10
CA GLN A 398 9.54 1.88 -8.73
C GLN A 398 8.17 1.34 -9.16
N TYR A 399 8.09 0.08 -9.59
CA TYR A 399 6.82 -0.60 -9.88
C TYR A 399 5.95 -0.75 -8.62
N ALA A 400 6.51 -1.23 -7.51
CA ALA A 400 5.77 -1.40 -6.25
C ALA A 400 5.23 -0.06 -5.70
N LEU A 401 6.07 0.99 -5.75
CA LEU A 401 5.67 2.36 -5.37
C LEU A 401 4.58 2.91 -6.30
N HIS A 402 4.67 2.68 -7.62
CA HIS A 402 3.65 3.10 -8.60
C HIS A 402 2.28 2.46 -8.34
N VAL A 403 2.24 1.15 -8.05
CA VAL A 403 0.97 0.47 -7.70
C VAL A 403 0.42 1.01 -6.38
N ALA A 404 1.26 1.20 -5.35
CA ALA A 404 0.83 1.77 -4.08
C ALA A 404 0.24 3.20 -4.23
N VAL A 405 0.92 4.09 -4.96
CA VAL A 405 0.43 5.46 -5.22
C VAL A 405 -0.89 5.46 -5.99
N ARG A 406 -1.07 4.53 -6.95
CA ARG A 406 -2.36 4.34 -7.65
C ARG A 406 -3.50 3.86 -6.75
N HIS A 407 -3.21 3.22 -5.61
CA HIS A 407 -4.17 2.86 -4.57
C HIS A 407 -4.33 3.94 -3.47
N HIS A 408 -3.89 5.17 -3.79
CA HIS A 408 -3.94 6.37 -2.95
C HIS A 408 -3.11 6.27 -1.66
N PHE A 409 -1.98 5.56 -1.69
CA PHE A 409 -0.99 5.63 -0.62
C PHE A 409 -0.07 6.84 -0.83
N THR A 410 0.14 7.62 0.24
CA THR A 410 1.02 8.79 0.23
C THR A 410 2.48 8.32 0.32
N PRO A 411 3.36 8.67 -0.64
CA PRO A 411 4.77 8.26 -0.57
C PRO A 411 5.53 9.05 0.49
N VAL A 412 6.37 8.36 1.27
CA VAL A 412 7.15 8.91 2.39
C VAL A 412 8.60 8.41 2.31
N GLY A 413 9.56 9.31 2.37
CA GLY A 413 10.96 8.97 2.64
C GLY A 413 11.18 8.82 4.15
N VAL A 414 11.80 7.72 4.60
CA VAL A 414 11.96 7.39 6.01
C VAL A 414 13.44 7.26 6.42
N PRO A 415 13.79 7.49 7.69
CA PRO A 415 15.12 7.16 8.21
C PRO A 415 15.23 5.67 8.54
N ASP A 416 16.31 5.02 8.07
CA ASP A 416 16.62 3.63 8.41
C ASP A 416 17.14 3.45 9.86
N VAL A 417 17.63 4.52 10.49
CA VAL A 417 18.04 4.55 11.90
C VAL A 417 16.92 5.12 12.76
N VAL A 418 16.48 4.34 13.75
CA VAL A 418 15.36 4.67 14.65
C VAL A 418 15.76 4.52 16.11
N LYS A 419 14.95 5.05 17.04
CA LYS A 419 15.11 4.77 18.47
C LYS A 419 14.64 3.35 18.78
N THR A 420 15.39 2.63 19.62
CA THR A 420 14.99 1.29 20.10
C THR A 420 13.61 1.30 20.74
N ASP A 421 13.27 2.36 21.49
CA ASP A 421 11.97 2.50 22.14
C ASP A 421 10.79 2.56 21.13
N VAL A 422 11.03 2.96 19.88
CA VAL A 422 10.01 2.95 18.83
C VAL A 422 9.86 1.57 18.21
N ALA A 423 10.97 0.84 17.98
CA ALA A 423 10.93 -0.54 17.49
C ALA A 423 10.19 -1.47 18.47
N GLU A 424 10.48 -1.36 19.77
CA GLU A 424 9.78 -2.10 20.82
C GLU A 424 8.29 -1.77 20.88
N ARG A 425 7.90 -0.49 20.74
CA ARG A 425 6.50 -0.07 20.68
C ARG A 425 5.74 -0.63 19.46
N CYS A 426 6.44 -0.92 18.36
CA CYS A 426 5.84 -1.52 17.18
C CYS A 426 5.69 -3.05 17.30
N GLY A 427 6.42 -3.69 18.23
CA GLY A 427 6.41 -5.13 18.49
C GLY A 427 7.75 -5.83 18.24
N PHE A 428 8.78 -5.11 17.78
CA PHE A 428 10.10 -5.67 17.43
C PHE A 428 11.02 -5.81 18.64
N ARG A 429 10.57 -6.57 19.66
CA ARG A 429 11.43 -6.96 20.79
C ARG A 429 12.06 -8.34 20.51
N PRO A 430 13.35 -8.56 20.83
CA PRO A 430 13.91 -9.91 20.86
C PRO A 430 13.04 -10.86 21.70
N ARG A 431 12.81 -12.08 21.20
CA ARG A 431 12.21 -13.18 22.00
C ARG A 431 13.24 -13.65 23.04
N ASP A 432 14.48 -13.88 22.59
CA ASP A 432 15.67 -14.20 23.39
C ASP A 432 16.87 -13.36 22.94
N GLU A 433 17.84 -13.10 23.82
CA GLU A 433 19.07 -12.36 23.47
C GLU A 433 19.89 -13.07 22.37
N ALA A 434 19.94 -14.40 22.40
CA ALA A 434 20.64 -15.22 21.40
C ALA A 434 19.96 -15.23 20.01
N ALA A 435 18.70 -14.75 19.92
CA ALA A 435 17.90 -14.69 18.70
C ALA A 435 17.53 -13.23 18.32
N ALA A 436 18.27 -12.25 18.84
CA ALA A 436 18.02 -10.83 18.58
C ALA A 436 18.20 -10.49 17.09
N GLN A 437 17.10 -10.14 16.43
CA GLN A 437 17.08 -9.80 15.00
C GLN A 437 17.51 -8.36 14.69
N THR A 438 17.74 -7.54 15.71
CA THR A 438 17.93 -6.09 15.61
C THR A 438 19.39 -5.71 15.73
N TYR A 439 19.91 -4.95 14.76
CA TYR A 439 21.22 -4.30 14.88
C TYR A 439 21.11 -3.01 15.70
N PHE A 440 21.88 -2.90 16.78
CA PHE A 440 21.97 -1.70 17.61
C PHE A 440 23.12 -0.81 17.15
N VAL A 441 22.91 0.51 17.19
CA VAL A 441 23.93 1.51 16.86
C VAL A 441 24.63 1.92 18.15
N ASP A 442 25.96 1.80 18.18
CA ASP A 442 26.76 2.17 19.34
C ASP A 442 26.84 3.69 19.50
N THR A 443 26.33 4.20 20.63
CA THR A 443 26.33 5.63 20.98
C THR A 443 27.22 5.95 22.19
N GLN A 444 28.25 5.15 22.50
CA GLN A 444 29.12 5.25 23.69
C GLN A 444 29.70 6.65 24.02
N ARG A 445 29.70 7.59 23.07
CA ARG A 445 30.14 8.98 23.29
C ARG A 445 29.15 9.84 24.08
N ASP A 446 27.88 9.42 24.21
CA ASP A 446 26.87 10.09 25.04
C ASP A 446 26.03 9.06 25.80
N ALA A 447 26.39 8.83 27.07
CA ALA A 447 25.66 7.97 28.00
C ALA A 447 24.30 8.55 28.47
N THR A 448 23.85 9.67 27.90
CA THR A 448 22.53 10.28 28.11
C THR A 448 21.68 10.34 26.82
N ALA A 449 22.20 9.82 25.71
CA ALA A 449 21.46 9.67 24.46
C ALA A 449 20.42 8.52 24.53
N SER A 450 19.42 8.56 23.66
CA SER A 450 18.50 7.43 23.48
C SER A 450 19.18 6.34 22.65
N THR A 451 19.09 5.07 23.07
CA THR A 451 19.56 3.92 22.28
C THR A 451 18.94 3.93 20.89
N LEU A 452 19.79 3.73 19.88
CA LEU A 452 19.40 3.69 18.47
C LEU A 452 19.59 2.27 17.91
N CYS A 453 18.80 1.93 16.89
CA CYS A 453 18.91 0.68 16.14
C CYS A 453 18.60 0.90 14.66
N LEU A 454 19.05 -0.03 13.82
CA LEU A 454 18.65 -0.11 12.42
C LEU A 454 17.26 -0.74 12.33
N ALA A 455 16.40 -0.23 11.45
CA ALA A 455 15.03 -0.69 11.31
C ALA A 455 14.95 -2.03 10.54
N GLY A 456 14.23 -3.02 11.09
CA GLY A 456 13.94 -4.29 10.39
C GLY A 456 12.84 -4.21 9.32
N THR A 457 12.26 -3.01 9.15
CA THR A 457 11.32 -2.60 8.10
C THR A 457 11.00 -1.09 8.23
N ALA A 458 10.62 -0.45 7.12
CA ALA A 458 10.08 0.92 7.08
C ALA A 458 8.75 1.11 7.87
N GLU A 459 8.10 0.03 8.33
CA GLU A 459 6.95 0.11 9.24
C GLU A 459 7.26 0.94 10.50
N ILE A 460 8.45 0.73 11.08
CA ILE A 460 8.84 1.32 12.37
C ILE A 460 8.90 2.87 12.29
N PRO A 461 9.59 3.49 11.31
CA PRO A 461 9.53 4.94 11.13
C PRO A 461 8.17 5.45 10.62
N LEU A 462 7.38 4.68 9.85
CA LEU A 462 6.02 5.08 9.48
C LEU A 462 5.07 5.14 10.70
N ALA A 463 5.15 4.16 11.59
CA ALA A 463 4.42 4.16 12.86
C ALA A 463 4.89 5.30 13.78
N ALA A 464 6.17 5.68 13.72
CA ALA A 464 6.72 6.84 14.43
C ALA A 464 6.16 8.18 13.90
N LEU A 465 6.00 8.31 12.57
CA LEU A 465 5.49 9.52 11.92
C LEU A 465 4.05 9.85 12.33
N VAL A 466 3.21 8.82 12.55
CA VAL A 466 1.82 8.99 13.02
C VAL A 466 1.67 9.01 14.55
N ALA A 467 2.78 8.88 15.30
CA ALA A 467 2.75 8.72 16.75
C ALA A 467 2.28 9.98 17.50
N LYS A 468 1.74 9.77 18.70
CA LYS A 468 1.22 10.78 19.65
C LYS A 468 0.02 11.61 19.14
N HIS A 469 -0.37 11.47 17.87
CA HIS A 469 -1.42 12.26 17.24
C HIS A 469 -2.85 11.81 17.61
N THR A 470 -3.83 12.69 17.36
CA THR A 470 -5.28 12.40 17.49
C THR A 470 -6.02 12.90 16.24
N TYR A 471 -6.25 11.99 15.30
CA TYR A 471 -6.89 12.25 14.01
C TYR A 471 -8.36 12.63 14.13
N ARG A 472 -8.93 13.18 13.05
CA ARG A 472 -10.38 13.42 12.92
C ARG A 472 -11.00 12.39 11.98
N MET A 473 -12.27 12.08 12.24
CA MET A 473 -13.14 11.49 11.23
C MET A 473 -13.46 12.55 10.17
N GLY A 474 -13.51 12.13 8.90
CA GLY A 474 -13.82 13.00 7.77
C GLY A 474 -13.71 12.24 6.45
N ASP A 475 -14.35 12.77 5.44
CA ASP A 475 -14.20 12.39 4.05
C ASP A 475 -12.78 12.69 3.55
N GLY A 476 -12.10 11.65 3.08
CA GLY A 476 -10.63 11.58 2.99
C GLY A 476 -10.00 12.36 1.83
N ALA A 477 -10.13 13.69 1.82
CA ALA A 477 -9.28 14.55 1.01
C ALA A 477 -7.81 14.44 1.47
N ALA A 478 -6.90 14.15 0.53
CA ALA A 478 -5.46 14.09 0.83
C ALA A 478 -4.92 15.49 1.18
N ASN A 479 -4.07 15.60 2.21
CA ASN A 479 -3.42 16.87 2.51
C ASN A 479 -2.29 17.13 1.49
N VAL A 480 -2.55 18.04 0.55
CA VAL A 480 -1.58 18.49 -0.46
C VAL A 480 -0.32 19.12 0.19
N GLY A 481 -0.43 19.57 1.45
CA GLY A 481 0.67 20.18 2.21
C GLY A 481 1.66 19.23 2.89
N GLY A 482 1.62 17.92 2.64
CA GLY A 482 2.59 16.93 3.13
C GLY A 482 2.59 16.63 4.65
N ASP A 483 1.88 17.42 5.45
CA ASP A 483 1.71 17.21 6.89
C ASP A 483 0.74 16.05 7.17
N VAL A 484 1.30 14.84 7.31
CA VAL A 484 0.58 13.60 7.63
C VAL A 484 -0.29 13.74 8.89
N THR A 485 0.05 14.64 9.82
CA THR A 485 -0.74 14.85 11.05
C THR A 485 -2.06 15.58 10.81
N ARG A 486 -2.32 16.10 9.60
CA ARG A 486 -3.60 16.75 9.24
C ARG A 486 -4.59 15.83 8.53
N HIS A 487 -4.22 14.59 8.26
CA HIS A 487 -5.07 13.66 7.50
C HIS A 487 -6.35 13.30 8.26
N ALA A 488 -7.45 13.12 7.54
CA ALA A 488 -8.59 12.36 8.04
C ALA A 488 -8.28 10.86 8.03
N LEU A 489 -8.98 10.06 8.83
CA LEU A 489 -8.92 8.61 8.69
C LEU A 489 -9.73 8.14 7.46
N PRO A 490 -9.25 7.15 6.68
CA PRO A 490 -8.02 6.39 6.88
C PRO A 490 -6.77 7.08 6.31
N VAL A 491 -5.68 7.08 7.07
CA VAL A 491 -4.35 7.44 6.57
C VAL A 491 -3.76 6.23 5.84
N LYS A 492 -3.23 6.44 4.63
CA LYS A 492 -2.50 5.45 3.84
C LYS A 492 -1.13 6.00 3.46
N LEU A 493 -0.06 5.32 3.87
CA LEU A 493 1.33 5.70 3.64
C LEU A 493 2.10 4.56 2.96
N VAL A 494 2.99 4.87 2.02
CA VAL A 494 3.96 3.92 1.48
C VAL A 494 5.37 4.49 1.63
N ALA A 495 6.32 3.67 2.08
CA ALA A 495 7.72 4.07 2.17
C ALA A 495 8.63 3.02 1.54
N LEU A 496 9.73 3.50 0.95
CA LEU A 496 10.90 2.71 0.65
C LEU A 496 11.91 2.87 1.79
N GLY A 497 12.51 1.77 2.23
CA GLY A 497 13.62 1.79 3.19
C GLY A 497 14.42 0.49 3.13
N HIS A 498 15.54 0.46 3.85
CA HIS A 498 16.37 -0.72 3.98
C HIS A 498 16.00 -1.46 5.27
N ALA A 499 15.59 -2.72 5.12
CA ALA A 499 15.33 -3.61 6.23
C ALA A 499 16.65 -4.27 6.66
N PHE A 500 17.09 -4.00 7.89
CA PHE A 500 18.28 -4.58 8.50
C PHE A 500 17.89 -5.68 9.48
N ARG A 501 18.40 -6.91 9.28
CA ARG A 501 18.06 -8.08 10.11
C ARG A 501 19.30 -8.92 10.41
N ALA A 502 19.53 -9.21 11.69
CA ALA A 502 20.66 -10.04 12.10
C ALA A 502 20.50 -11.52 11.69
N GLU A 503 19.30 -11.97 11.33
CA GLU A 503 18.93 -13.34 10.96
C GLU A 503 19.51 -14.40 11.93
N ALA A 504 19.61 -14.01 13.21
CA ALA A 504 20.26 -14.75 14.27
C ALA A 504 19.55 -16.09 14.49
N GLY A 505 20.29 -17.19 14.36
CA GLY A 505 19.79 -18.56 14.43
C GLY A 505 19.58 -19.25 13.07
N ALA A 506 19.51 -18.50 11.96
CA ALA A 506 19.39 -19.10 10.63
C ALA A 506 20.67 -19.86 10.22
N ARG A 507 20.50 -21.05 9.67
CA ARG A 507 21.58 -21.92 9.15
C ARG A 507 21.07 -22.74 7.96
N GLY A 508 21.97 -23.17 7.08
CA GLY A 508 21.66 -24.09 5.98
C GLY A 508 21.09 -23.40 4.74
N ALA A 509 20.23 -24.12 3.99
CA ALA A 509 19.85 -23.75 2.63
C ALA A 509 19.19 -22.35 2.49
N ASP A 510 18.48 -21.88 3.53
CA ASP A 510 17.82 -20.57 3.50
C ASP A 510 18.78 -19.38 3.40
N THR A 511 20.03 -19.51 3.89
CA THR A 511 21.03 -18.44 3.86
C THR A 511 21.87 -18.46 2.56
N ARG A 512 21.47 -19.24 1.55
CA ARG A 512 22.09 -19.25 0.23
C ARG A 512 21.46 -18.16 -0.65
N GLY A 513 22.30 -17.27 -1.17
CA GLY A 513 21.88 -16.25 -2.12
C GLY A 513 21.01 -15.16 -1.51
N LEU A 514 19.93 -14.78 -2.20
CA LEU A 514 19.12 -13.59 -1.88
C LEU A 514 17.91 -13.84 -0.96
N TYR A 515 17.62 -15.09 -0.59
CA TYR A 515 16.36 -15.40 0.12
C TYR A 515 16.31 -14.91 1.58
N ARG A 516 17.45 -14.95 2.28
CA ARG A 516 17.63 -14.47 3.66
C ARG A 516 19.00 -13.78 3.79
N ILE A 517 18.98 -12.44 3.79
CA ILE A 517 20.17 -11.57 3.79
C ILE A 517 20.03 -10.44 4.82
N HIS A 518 21.16 -9.87 5.26
CA HIS A 518 21.21 -8.98 6.43
C HIS A 518 20.74 -7.55 6.18
N GLN A 519 20.83 -7.06 4.95
CA GLN A 519 20.24 -5.81 4.48
C GLN A 519 19.47 -6.09 3.20
N PHE A 520 18.26 -5.52 3.08
CA PHE A 520 17.52 -5.53 1.81
C PHE A 520 16.58 -4.35 1.64
N THR A 521 16.41 -3.92 0.39
CA THR A 521 15.40 -2.93 0.01
C THR A 521 13.99 -3.52 0.18
N LYS A 522 13.13 -2.79 0.90
CA LYS A 522 11.70 -3.14 1.05
C LYS A 522 10.81 -1.91 0.86
N ALA A 523 9.78 -2.06 0.04
CA ALA A 523 8.66 -1.13 0.00
C ALA A 523 7.58 -1.60 0.99
N GLU A 524 7.13 -0.72 1.89
CA GLU A 524 6.17 -1.01 2.97
C GLU A 524 4.93 -0.11 2.84
N LEU A 525 3.75 -0.72 2.89
CA LEU A 525 2.46 -0.06 3.09
C LEU A 525 2.17 0.03 4.59
N PHE A 526 1.67 1.18 5.04
CA PHE A 526 1.18 1.38 6.39
C PHE A 526 -0.15 2.11 6.36
N ALA A 527 -1.09 1.72 7.23
CA ALA A 527 -2.39 2.35 7.32
C ALA A 527 -2.80 2.63 8.78
N VAL A 528 -3.51 3.75 8.98
CA VAL A 528 -4.16 4.11 10.24
C VAL A 528 -5.65 4.29 9.96
N THR A 529 -6.51 3.61 10.70
CA THR A 529 -7.96 3.58 10.43
C THR A 529 -8.78 3.40 11.73
N THR A 530 -10.11 3.45 11.64
CA THR A 530 -10.99 3.17 12.78
C THR A 530 -11.06 1.67 13.09
N ALA A 531 -11.63 1.32 14.24
CA ALA A 531 -11.77 -0.08 14.64
C ALA A 531 -12.64 -0.86 13.64
N ASP A 532 -13.79 -0.31 13.27
CA ASP A 532 -14.80 -0.96 12.42
C ASP A 532 -14.36 -1.10 10.95
N ALA A 533 -13.31 -0.37 10.55
CA ALA A 533 -12.76 -0.38 9.20
C ALA A 533 -11.43 -1.15 9.08
N SER A 534 -10.86 -1.71 10.16
CA SER A 534 -9.53 -2.33 10.08
C SER A 534 -9.49 -3.60 9.23
N ASP A 535 -10.49 -4.47 9.33
CA ASP A 535 -10.46 -5.74 8.58
C ASP A 535 -10.71 -5.52 7.08
N ALA A 536 -11.53 -4.53 6.72
CA ALA A 536 -11.66 -4.07 5.34
C ALA A 536 -10.37 -3.41 4.80
N MET A 537 -9.58 -2.77 5.67
CA MET A 537 -8.25 -2.26 5.31
C MET A 537 -7.23 -3.39 5.12
N LEU A 538 -7.30 -4.48 5.90
CA LEU A 538 -6.45 -5.66 5.70
C LEU A 538 -6.70 -6.31 4.32
N GLU A 539 -7.98 -6.48 3.96
CA GLU A 539 -8.37 -6.94 2.61
C GLU A 539 -7.92 -5.98 1.51
N THR A 540 -7.96 -4.67 1.77
CA THR A 540 -7.45 -3.64 0.84
C THR A 540 -5.94 -3.78 0.64
N LEU A 541 -5.17 -3.93 1.73
CA LEU A 541 -3.71 -4.11 1.68
C LEU A 541 -3.33 -5.39 0.93
N ARG A 542 -4.00 -6.52 1.21
CA ARG A 542 -3.79 -7.77 0.47
C ARG A 542 -4.10 -7.61 -1.02
N GLY A 543 -5.16 -6.86 -1.36
CA GLY A 543 -5.51 -6.54 -2.75
C GLY A 543 -4.40 -5.81 -3.50
N VAL A 544 -3.68 -4.88 -2.86
CA VAL A 544 -2.51 -4.20 -3.45
C VAL A 544 -1.36 -5.18 -3.67
N GLN A 545 -1.07 -6.04 -2.69
CA GLN A 545 -0.03 -7.08 -2.80
C GLN A 545 -0.34 -8.06 -3.95
N GLU A 546 -1.58 -8.56 -4.02
CA GLU A 546 -2.06 -9.42 -5.09
C GLU A 546 -1.96 -8.76 -6.47
N GLU A 547 -2.19 -7.44 -6.59
CA GLU A 547 -1.97 -6.70 -7.84
C GLU A 547 -0.48 -6.65 -8.22
N ILE A 548 0.40 -6.32 -7.27
CA ILE A 548 1.85 -6.26 -7.48
C ILE A 548 2.35 -7.61 -8.01
N VAL A 549 2.09 -8.72 -7.31
CA VAL A 549 2.60 -10.06 -7.67
C VAL A 549 1.92 -10.64 -8.92
N SER A 550 0.64 -10.30 -9.17
CA SER A 550 -0.05 -10.66 -10.42
C SER A 550 0.55 -9.93 -11.62
N GLY A 551 0.89 -8.64 -11.49
CA GLY A 551 1.49 -7.85 -12.57
C GLY A 551 2.95 -8.22 -12.85
N LEU A 552 3.65 -8.82 -11.89
CA LEU A 552 4.92 -9.52 -12.13
C LEU A 552 4.74 -10.92 -12.75
N GLY A 553 3.49 -11.38 -12.94
CA GLY A 553 3.18 -12.68 -13.49
C GLY A 553 3.78 -13.83 -12.66
N LEU A 554 3.62 -13.80 -11.34
CA LEU A 554 4.11 -14.88 -10.47
C LEU A 554 3.05 -15.97 -10.30
N LEU A 555 3.49 -17.20 -10.04
CA LEU A 555 2.64 -18.21 -9.41
C LEU A 555 2.74 -18.00 -7.89
N TYR A 556 1.61 -17.65 -7.27
CA TYR A 556 1.55 -17.34 -5.84
C TYR A 556 0.38 -18.02 -5.12
N ARG A 557 0.51 -18.16 -3.80
CA ARG A 557 -0.58 -18.56 -2.90
C ARG A 557 -0.75 -17.53 -1.77
N VAL A 558 -1.97 -17.40 -1.29
CA VAL A 558 -2.33 -16.56 -0.13
C VAL A 558 -2.56 -17.49 1.07
N VAL A 559 -1.93 -17.17 2.19
CA VAL A 559 -1.98 -17.95 3.43
C VAL A 559 -2.53 -17.09 4.57
N ASP A 560 -3.56 -17.58 5.26
CA ASP A 560 -4.08 -17.05 6.52
C ASP A 560 -3.27 -17.68 7.66
N MET A 561 -2.36 -16.91 8.26
CA MET A 561 -1.30 -17.44 9.12
C MET A 561 -1.84 -17.95 10.45
N SER A 562 -1.25 -19.04 10.94
CA SER A 562 -1.61 -19.67 12.21
C SER A 562 -1.14 -18.87 13.43
N SER A 563 -1.59 -19.29 14.62
CA SER A 563 -1.39 -18.58 15.87
C SER A 563 0.09 -18.33 16.21
N GLU A 564 0.95 -19.31 15.98
CA GLU A 564 2.40 -19.23 16.26
C GLU A 564 3.10 -18.19 15.35
N GLU A 565 2.60 -18.02 14.12
CA GLU A 565 3.17 -17.14 13.09
C GLU A 565 2.62 -15.70 13.08
N LEU A 566 1.73 -15.34 14.02
CA LEU A 566 1.24 -13.97 14.20
C LEU A 566 2.28 -13.01 14.82
N GLY A 567 3.35 -13.54 15.43
CA GLY A 567 4.30 -12.73 16.20
C GLY A 567 3.64 -11.95 17.35
N ALA A 568 4.22 -10.81 17.74
CA ALA A 568 3.77 -10.03 18.90
C ALA A 568 2.59 -9.08 18.60
N SER A 569 2.58 -8.42 17.43
CA SER A 569 1.71 -7.28 17.13
C SER A 569 0.45 -7.62 16.33
N ALA A 570 0.44 -8.68 15.52
CA ALA A 570 -0.69 -8.98 14.64
C ALA A 570 -1.90 -9.55 15.42
N TYR A 571 -3.09 -9.09 15.05
CA TYR A 571 -4.40 -9.66 15.38
C TYR A 571 -4.80 -10.74 14.37
N ARG A 572 -4.50 -10.50 13.10
CA ARG A 572 -4.56 -11.44 11.97
C ARG A 572 -3.46 -11.07 10.97
N LYS A 573 -2.88 -12.06 10.30
CA LYS A 573 -1.80 -11.92 9.32
C LYS A 573 -2.09 -12.75 8.07
N TYR A 574 -1.91 -12.16 6.90
CA TYR A 574 -1.91 -12.83 5.61
C TYR A 574 -0.52 -12.77 4.99
N ASP A 575 0.01 -13.91 4.59
CA ASP A 575 1.25 -13.97 3.81
C ASP A 575 0.95 -14.35 2.36
N ILE A 576 1.76 -13.84 1.45
CA ILE A 576 1.77 -14.24 0.04
C ILE A 576 3.11 -14.90 -0.24
N GLU A 577 3.03 -16.18 -0.62
CA GLU A 577 4.18 -16.98 -0.98
C GLU A 577 4.18 -17.22 -2.50
N ALA A 578 5.36 -17.13 -3.13
CA ALA A 578 5.51 -17.50 -4.53
C ALA A 578 6.26 -18.82 -4.69
N TRP A 579 5.95 -19.56 -5.75
CA TRP A 579 6.70 -20.76 -6.12
C TRP A 579 8.08 -20.38 -6.67
N MET A 580 9.14 -20.96 -6.13
CA MET A 580 10.54 -20.69 -6.49
C MET A 580 11.17 -21.98 -7.06
N PRO A 581 11.25 -22.16 -8.39
CA PRO A 581 11.68 -23.43 -9.01
C PRO A 581 13.09 -23.93 -8.67
N GLY A 582 14.04 -23.02 -8.41
CA GLY A 582 15.42 -23.34 -8.04
C GLY A 582 15.56 -23.72 -6.57
N ARG A 583 14.82 -23.02 -5.69
CA ARG A 583 14.63 -23.39 -4.28
C ARG A 583 13.81 -24.68 -4.11
N GLY A 584 12.92 -24.98 -5.07
CA GLY A 584 12.03 -26.15 -5.04
C GLY A 584 10.91 -26.07 -4.01
N ALA A 585 10.51 -24.87 -3.60
CA ALA A 585 9.50 -24.65 -2.56
C ALA A 585 8.69 -23.37 -2.82
N TRP A 586 7.61 -23.20 -2.05
CA TRP A 586 7.02 -21.89 -1.82
C TRP A 586 7.93 -21.06 -0.91
N GLY A 587 7.83 -19.73 -1.00
CA GLY A 587 8.47 -18.83 -0.05
C GLY A 587 7.78 -17.47 0.04
N GLU A 588 7.61 -16.97 1.28
CA GLU A 588 7.07 -15.64 1.59
C GLU A 588 7.77 -14.57 0.75
N ILE A 589 7.05 -13.92 -0.16
CA ILE A 589 7.52 -12.70 -0.85
C ILE A 589 6.89 -11.44 -0.27
N SER A 590 5.83 -11.60 0.53
CA SER A 590 5.05 -10.50 1.09
C SER A 590 4.22 -10.97 2.29
N SER A 591 3.93 -10.06 3.21
CA SER A 591 3.13 -10.30 4.42
C SER A 591 2.34 -9.04 4.80
N ALA A 592 1.15 -9.19 5.38
CA ALA A 592 0.23 -8.11 5.76
C ALA A 592 -0.47 -8.40 7.09
N SER A 593 -0.45 -7.44 8.01
CA SER A 593 -0.99 -7.60 9.37
C SER A 593 -2.03 -6.52 9.71
N ASN A 594 -3.16 -6.93 10.28
CA ASN A 594 -3.95 -6.03 11.11
C ASN A 594 -3.33 -6.06 12.52
N CYS A 595 -2.81 -4.93 13.01
CA CYS A 595 -2.24 -4.80 14.35
C CYS A 595 -3.22 -4.22 15.38
N THR A 596 -4.46 -3.95 14.98
CA THR A 596 -5.51 -3.31 15.77
C THR A 596 -4.95 -2.14 16.59
N ASP A 597 -5.33 -2.00 17.85
CA ASP A 597 -4.85 -0.95 18.74
C ASP A 597 -3.53 -1.25 19.48
N TYR A 598 -2.80 -2.33 19.11
CA TYR A 598 -1.56 -2.76 19.79
C TYR A 598 -0.47 -1.68 19.77
N GLN A 599 -0.16 -1.20 18.57
CA GLN A 599 0.85 -0.16 18.35
C GLN A 599 0.27 1.21 18.73
N ALA A 600 -1.01 1.44 18.44
CA ALA A 600 -1.71 2.68 18.76
C ALA A 600 -1.71 3.02 20.27
N ARG A 601 -1.88 2.03 21.16
CA ARG A 601 -1.74 2.20 22.63
C ARG A 601 -0.31 2.52 23.06
N ARG A 602 0.68 1.91 22.39
CA ARG A 602 2.12 2.05 22.68
C ARG A 602 2.71 3.38 22.17
N LEU A 603 2.20 3.88 21.04
CA LEU A 603 2.60 5.13 20.37
C LEU A 603 1.61 6.30 20.60
N ALA A 604 0.50 6.07 21.29
CA ALA A 604 -0.58 7.03 21.58
C ALA A 604 -1.32 7.61 20.34
N ILE A 605 -1.46 6.80 19.29
CA ILE A 605 -2.19 7.11 18.04
C ILE A 605 -3.69 6.99 18.28
N ARG A 606 -4.45 8.06 18.07
CA ARG A 606 -5.89 8.13 18.40
C ARG A 606 -6.70 8.77 17.28
N TYR A 607 -8.02 8.71 17.40
CA TYR A 607 -8.96 9.55 16.67
C TYR A 607 -10.04 10.09 17.60
N LYS A 608 -10.64 11.22 17.22
CA LYS A 608 -11.80 11.80 17.92
C LYS A 608 -13.10 11.23 17.35
N ASP A 609 -13.95 10.71 18.23
CA ASP A 609 -15.17 9.99 17.88
C ASP A 609 -16.29 10.34 18.88
N GLU A 610 -17.42 10.87 18.39
CA GLU A 610 -18.54 11.41 19.19
C GLU A 610 -18.12 12.30 20.39
N GLY A 611 -17.02 13.03 20.25
CA GLY A 611 -16.44 13.86 21.33
C GLY A 611 -15.38 13.16 22.18
N SER A 612 -15.41 11.83 22.25
CA SER A 612 -14.40 10.98 22.91
C SER A 612 -13.10 10.86 22.12
N ASN A 613 -12.04 10.33 22.75
CA ASN A 613 -10.80 9.95 22.06
C ASN A 613 -10.64 8.42 22.10
N ARG A 614 -10.73 7.75 20.96
CA ARG A 614 -10.54 6.29 20.82
C ARG A 614 -9.14 6.02 20.24
N TYR A 615 -8.55 4.86 20.55
CA TYR A 615 -7.30 4.43 19.89
C TYR A 615 -7.61 4.01 18.45
N ALA A 616 -6.78 4.45 17.50
CA ALA A 616 -6.88 4.00 16.11
C ALA A 616 -6.45 2.52 15.98
N HIS A 617 -6.81 1.89 14.87
CA HIS A 617 -6.18 0.63 14.44
C HIS A 617 -5.06 0.92 13.45
N THR A 618 -3.91 0.25 13.62
CA THR A 618 -2.80 0.29 12.67
C THR A 618 -2.70 -1.02 11.88
N LEU A 619 -2.26 -0.92 10.63
CA LEU A 619 -1.99 -2.06 9.76
C LEU A 619 -0.70 -1.86 8.98
N ASN A 620 0.00 -2.95 8.71
CA ASN A 620 1.19 -2.99 7.87
C ASN A 620 0.97 -3.97 6.70
N ALA A 621 1.68 -3.76 5.60
CA ALA A 621 1.82 -4.76 4.55
C ALA A 621 3.06 -4.50 3.69
N THR A 622 3.89 -5.52 3.48
CA THR A 622 4.96 -5.48 2.48
C THR A 622 4.33 -5.18 1.12
N ALA A 623 4.77 -4.13 0.42
CA ALA A 623 4.43 -3.93 -1.00
C ALA A 623 5.33 -4.79 -1.87
N ALA A 624 6.63 -4.80 -1.56
CA ALA A 624 7.63 -5.62 -2.23
C ALA A 624 8.86 -5.84 -1.33
N ALA A 625 9.23 -7.11 -1.09
CA ALA A 625 10.55 -7.50 -0.59
C ALA A 625 11.44 -7.82 -1.79
N ILE A 626 12.27 -6.86 -2.20
CA ILE A 626 12.92 -6.86 -3.51
C ILE A 626 13.77 -8.12 -3.79
N PRO A 627 14.63 -8.60 -2.86
CA PRO A 627 15.49 -9.75 -3.14
C PRO A 627 14.69 -11.03 -3.41
N ARG A 628 13.60 -11.28 -2.66
CA ARG A 628 12.78 -12.48 -2.86
C ARG A 628 11.94 -12.41 -4.14
N LEU A 629 11.54 -11.21 -4.57
CA LEU A 629 10.96 -11.01 -5.91
C LEU A 629 12.00 -11.23 -7.03
N MET A 630 13.26 -10.79 -6.83
CA MET A 630 14.35 -11.08 -7.76
C MET A 630 14.60 -12.58 -7.86
N VAL A 631 14.64 -13.32 -6.74
CA VAL A 631 14.67 -14.79 -6.74
C VAL A 631 13.54 -15.33 -7.60
N THR A 632 12.26 -15.07 -7.25
CA THR A 632 11.13 -15.66 -7.98
C THR A 632 11.17 -15.36 -9.48
N LEU A 633 11.53 -14.14 -9.89
CA LEU A 633 11.61 -13.75 -11.30
C LEU A 633 12.75 -14.44 -12.05
N LEU A 634 13.95 -14.51 -11.45
CA LEU A 634 15.08 -15.23 -12.04
C LEU A 634 14.73 -16.71 -12.22
N GLU A 635 14.34 -17.40 -11.14
CA GLU A 635 14.08 -18.84 -11.15
C GLU A 635 12.88 -19.22 -12.05
N THR A 636 11.89 -18.33 -12.21
CA THR A 636 10.74 -18.54 -13.12
C THR A 636 11.12 -18.28 -14.57
N TYR A 637 11.60 -17.07 -14.89
CA TYR A 637 11.62 -16.57 -16.26
C TYR A 637 12.97 -16.73 -16.98
N CYS A 638 14.08 -16.57 -16.26
CA CYS A 638 15.40 -16.45 -16.85
C CYS A 638 16.00 -17.78 -17.28
N THR A 639 16.89 -17.70 -18.27
CA THR A 639 17.65 -18.83 -18.81
C THR A 639 19.11 -18.38 -19.01
N LYS A 640 19.63 -18.38 -20.25
CA LYS A 640 20.91 -17.73 -20.61
C LYS A 640 20.76 -16.22 -20.84
N GLU A 641 19.52 -15.72 -20.83
CA GLU A 641 19.15 -14.31 -21.00
C GLU A 641 18.34 -13.84 -19.78
N LEU A 642 18.41 -12.52 -19.51
CA LEU A 642 17.57 -11.88 -18.50
C LEU A 642 16.17 -11.68 -19.08
N VAL A 643 15.22 -12.50 -18.62
CA VAL A 643 13.84 -12.47 -19.08
C VAL A 643 12.96 -11.85 -18.01
N LEU A 644 12.23 -10.77 -18.33
CA LEU A 644 11.44 -10.01 -17.35
C LEU A 644 10.00 -9.72 -17.83
N PRO A 645 9.02 -9.62 -16.91
CA PRO A 645 7.68 -9.15 -17.22
C PRO A 645 7.68 -7.76 -17.89
N ALA A 646 6.96 -7.62 -19.00
CA ALA A 646 6.81 -6.34 -19.71
C ALA A 646 6.25 -5.21 -18.83
N THR A 647 5.54 -5.54 -17.75
CA THR A 647 5.08 -4.63 -16.67
C THR A 647 6.22 -3.83 -16.04
N LEU A 648 7.45 -4.36 -16.02
CA LEU A 648 8.64 -3.66 -15.49
C LEU A 648 9.30 -2.71 -16.51
N ARG A 649 8.97 -2.82 -17.81
CA ARG A 649 9.58 -1.99 -18.87
C ARG A 649 9.48 -0.47 -18.64
N PRO A 650 8.35 0.10 -18.14
CA PRO A 650 8.27 1.54 -17.84
C PRO A 650 9.19 2.01 -16.70
N PHE A 651 9.72 1.08 -15.91
CA PHE A 651 10.57 1.33 -14.74
C PHE A 651 12.04 0.94 -14.97
N TRP A 652 12.36 0.44 -16.18
CA TRP A 652 13.71 -0.02 -16.51
C TRP A 652 14.63 1.14 -16.90
N LEU A 653 15.60 1.45 -16.03
CA LEU A 653 16.54 2.56 -16.21
C LEU A 653 17.46 2.41 -17.44
N GLY A 654 17.64 1.20 -17.97
CA GLY A 654 18.35 0.96 -19.23
C GLY A 654 17.58 1.38 -20.50
N GLY A 655 16.34 1.82 -20.36
CA GLY A 655 15.46 2.21 -21.47
C GLY A 655 14.56 1.08 -21.98
N ALA A 656 13.43 1.43 -22.59
CA ALA A 656 12.40 0.47 -22.98
C ALA A 656 12.85 -0.60 -23.99
N ASN A 657 13.88 -0.30 -24.79
CA ASN A 657 14.44 -1.13 -25.85
C ASN A 657 15.84 -1.70 -25.47
N ASP A 658 16.16 -1.80 -24.18
CA ASP A 658 17.43 -2.38 -23.71
C ASP A 658 17.57 -3.84 -24.18
N ALA A 659 18.46 -4.09 -25.15
CA ALA A 659 18.69 -5.40 -25.75
C ALA A 659 19.17 -6.47 -24.75
N ARG A 660 19.58 -6.07 -23.54
CA ARG A 660 20.01 -6.97 -22.46
C ARG A 660 18.83 -7.58 -21.69
N VAL A 661 17.59 -7.17 -21.98
CA VAL A 661 16.37 -7.69 -21.35
C VAL A 661 15.39 -8.22 -22.39
N ARG A 662 15.12 -9.53 -22.33
CA ARG A 662 14.03 -10.13 -23.10
C ARG A 662 12.70 -9.95 -22.37
N TRP A 663 11.94 -8.95 -22.77
CA TRP A 663 10.61 -8.71 -22.22
C TRP A 663 9.62 -9.82 -22.61
N VAL A 664 8.83 -10.27 -21.64
CA VAL A 664 7.71 -11.20 -21.86
C VAL A 664 6.42 -10.56 -21.40
N ASP A 665 5.42 -10.54 -22.27
CA ASP A 665 4.06 -10.16 -21.90
C ASP A 665 3.47 -11.22 -20.97
N VAL A 666 3.45 -10.90 -19.67
CA VAL A 666 2.67 -11.68 -18.69
C VAL A 666 1.22 -11.63 -19.13
N ALA A 667 0.61 -12.81 -19.29
CA ALA A 667 -0.70 -12.93 -19.89
C ALA A 667 -1.71 -12.15 -19.05
N ALA A 668 -2.19 -11.03 -19.59
CA ALA A 668 -2.99 -10.06 -18.85
C ALA A 668 -4.12 -10.78 -18.12
N ARG A 669 -4.11 -10.69 -16.77
CA ARG A 669 -5.27 -11.05 -15.93
C ARG A 669 -6.48 -10.37 -16.59
N PRO A 670 -7.52 -11.09 -17.06
CA PRO A 670 -8.56 -10.51 -17.91
C PRO A 670 -9.15 -9.30 -17.19
N THR A 671 -8.84 -8.10 -17.69
CA THR A 671 -8.50 -6.89 -16.91
C THR A 671 -9.32 -6.69 -15.62
N PRO A 672 -8.87 -7.28 -14.49
CA PRO A 672 -9.68 -7.94 -13.44
C PRO A 672 -11.23 -7.89 -13.56
N SER A 673 -11.78 -8.17 -14.75
CA SER A 673 -13.15 -7.86 -15.24
C SER A 673 -13.71 -6.47 -14.87
N ARG A 674 -12.83 -5.49 -14.63
CA ARG A 674 -13.07 -4.19 -13.96
C ARG A 674 -13.82 -4.35 -12.61
N ARG A 675 -13.69 -5.54 -11.98
CA ARG A 675 -14.74 -6.33 -11.28
C ARG A 675 -16.12 -5.81 -11.60
N SER A 676 -16.83 -6.44 -12.55
CA SER A 676 -18.11 -5.92 -13.05
C SER A 676 -18.98 -5.43 -11.89
N ALA A 677 -19.66 -4.28 -12.04
CA ALA A 677 -20.36 -3.69 -10.90
C ALA A 677 -21.46 -4.62 -10.32
N LEU A 678 -21.94 -5.59 -11.13
CA LEU A 678 -22.76 -6.73 -10.72
C LEU A 678 -22.02 -7.69 -9.77
N SER A 679 -20.75 -8.00 -10.01
CA SER A 679 -19.91 -8.82 -9.12
C SER A 679 -19.71 -8.17 -7.75
N ARG A 680 -19.44 -6.85 -7.70
CA ARG A 680 -19.39 -6.10 -6.43
C ARG A 680 -20.75 -6.09 -5.73
N ALA A 681 -21.84 -5.92 -6.49
CA ALA A 681 -23.19 -6.02 -5.95
C ALA A 681 -23.50 -7.42 -5.38
N GLN A 682 -23.03 -8.49 -6.02
CA GLN A 682 -23.18 -9.86 -5.54
C GLN A 682 -22.44 -10.10 -4.21
N GLU A 683 -21.20 -9.61 -4.08
CA GLU A 683 -20.45 -9.61 -2.81
C GLU A 683 -21.22 -8.84 -1.71
N GLN A 684 -21.76 -7.66 -2.04
CA GLN A 684 -22.58 -6.85 -1.12
C GLN A 684 -23.90 -7.53 -0.73
N LEU A 685 -24.55 -8.27 -1.64
CA LEU A 685 -25.76 -9.05 -1.36
C LEU A 685 -25.48 -10.27 -0.48
N HIS A 686 -24.34 -10.94 -0.65
CA HIS A 686 -23.91 -12.02 0.25
C HIS A 686 -23.61 -11.48 1.66
N ALA A 687 -22.91 -10.35 1.78
CA ALA A 687 -22.68 -9.68 3.06
C ALA A 687 -24.00 -9.20 3.71
N LEU A 688 -24.96 -8.72 2.92
CA LEU A 688 -26.29 -8.33 3.39
C LEU A 688 -27.11 -9.55 3.86
N ALA A 689 -27.06 -10.68 3.13
CA ALA A 689 -27.69 -11.94 3.52
C ALA A 689 -27.17 -12.43 4.88
N GLN A 690 -25.84 -12.47 5.04
CA GLN A 690 -25.17 -12.82 6.31
C GLN A 690 -25.58 -11.89 7.47
N ARG A 691 -25.67 -10.58 7.23
CA ARG A 691 -26.06 -9.58 8.24
C ARG A 691 -27.55 -9.59 8.61
N THR A 692 -28.42 -10.12 7.74
CA THR A 692 -29.89 -10.05 7.91
C THR A 692 -30.57 -11.41 8.13
N GLY A 693 -29.82 -12.51 8.05
CA GLY A 693 -30.38 -13.87 8.12
C GLY A 693 -31.28 -14.25 6.94
N ALA A 694 -31.24 -13.47 5.85
CA ALA A 694 -32.06 -13.68 4.67
C ALA A 694 -31.43 -14.69 3.70
N ASP A 695 -32.27 -15.48 3.04
CA ASP A 695 -31.85 -16.39 1.96
C ASP A 695 -31.20 -15.59 0.80
N PRO A 696 -29.95 -15.89 0.41
CA PRO A 696 -29.24 -15.13 -0.62
C PRO A 696 -29.86 -15.27 -2.01
N ALA A 697 -30.54 -16.39 -2.34
CA ALA A 697 -31.10 -16.59 -3.67
C ALA A 697 -32.29 -15.65 -3.99
N PRO A 698 -33.31 -15.50 -3.11
CA PRO A 698 -34.34 -14.47 -3.23
C PRO A 698 -33.78 -13.03 -3.23
N LEU A 699 -32.71 -12.74 -2.49
CA LEU A 699 -32.05 -11.43 -2.52
C LEU A 699 -31.41 -11.15 -3.89
N LEU A 700 -30.65 -12.10 -4.43
CA LEU A 700 -30.01 -12.00 -5.75
C LEU A 700 -31.06 -11.84 -6.86
N VAL A 701 -32.11 -12.65 -6.86
CA VAL A 701 -33.21 -12.55 -7.84
C VAL A 701 -33.93 -11.20 -7.73
N SER A 702 -34.18 -10.70 -6.52
CA SER A 702 -34.82 -9.39 -6.33
C SER A 702 -33.95 -8.25 -6.84
N PHE A 703 -32.63 -8.30 -6.58
CA PHE A 703 -31.67 -7.34 -7.14
C PHE A 703 -31.62 -7.39 -8.67
N LEU A 704 -31.58 -8.57 -9.28
CA LEU A 704 -31.55 -8.71 -10.75
C LEU A 704 -32.84 -8.15 -11.38
N LEU A 705 -34.01 -8.45 -10.81
CA LEU A 705 -35.29 -7.88 -11.26
C LEU A 705 -35.31 -6.35 -11.14
N LEU A 706 -34.83 -5.78 -10.04
CA LEU A 706 -34.70 -4.32 -9.88
C LEU A 706 -33.69 -3.72 -10.86
N HIS A 707 -32.57 -4.38 -11.11
CA HIS A 707 -31.54 -3.89 -12.01
C HIS A 707 -32.03 -3.81 -13.46
N GLU A 708 -32.81 -4.79 -13.91
CA GLU A 708 -33.44 -4.78 -15.24
C GLU A 708 -34.64 -3.83 -15.31
N LEU A 709 -35.51 -3.77 -14.29
CA LEU A 709 -36.63 -2.81 -14.27
C LEU A 709 -36.14 -1.35 -14.30
N THR A 710 -35.08 -1.03 -13.56
CA THR A 710 -34.41 0.29 -13.61
C THR A 710 -33.63 0.53 -14.91
N ALA A 711 -33.45 -0.48 -15.77
CA ALA A 711 -32.99 -0.30 -17.14
C ALA A 711 -34.17 -0.02 -18.08
N VAL A 712 -35.13 -0.96 -18.13
CA VAL A 712 -36.16 -1.05 -19.16
C VAL A 712 -37.21 0.05 -19.03
N VAL A 713 -37.69 0.34 -17.80
CA VAL A 713 -38.74 1.36 -17.63
C VAL A 713 -38.23 2.76 -18.01
N PRO A 714 -37.07 3.24 -17.52
CA PRO A 714 -36.53 4.52 -17.98
C PRO A 714 -36.17 4.52 -19.47
N LEU A 715 -35.65 3.41 -20.01
CA LEU A 715 -35.31 3.30 -21.44
C LEU A 715 -36.54 3.51 -22.33
N VAL A 716 -37.65 2.83 -22.05
CA VAL A 716 -38.88 2.91 -22.85
C VAL A 716 -39.53 4.29 -22.69
N VAL A 717 -39.65 4.80 -21.46
CA VAL A 717 -40.25 6.12 -21.20
C VAL A 717 -39.44 7.23 -21.88
N LEU A 718 -38.12 7.23 -21.71
CA LEU A 718 -37.25 8.26 -22.30
C LEU A 718 -37.19 8.15 -23.83
N ALA A 719 -37.22 6.95 -24.40
CA ALA A 719 -37.31 6.76 -25.85
C ALA A 719 -38.63 7.34 -26.41
N ILE A 720 -39.77 7.08 -25.77
CA ILE A 720 -41.07 7.65 -26.16
C ILE A 720 -41.03 9.18 -26.08
N VAL A 721 -40.59 9.75 -24.94
CA VAL A 721 -40.51 11.20 -24.73
C VAL A 721 -39.60 11.88 -25.76
N LEU A 722 -38.40 11.35 -26.00
CA LEU A 722 -37.47 11.90 -27.00
C LEU A 722 -38.01 11.78 -28.44
N THR A 723 -38.80 10.74 -28.74
CA THR A 723 -39.47 10.59 -30.05
C THR A 723 -40.56 11.65 -30.24
N VAL A 724 -41.42 11.85 -29.24
CA VAL A 724 -42.50 12.85 -29.26
C VAL A 724 -41.95 14.27 -29.36
N LEU A 725 -40.81 14.55 -28.72
CA LEU A 725 -40.14 15.86 -28.75
C LEU A 725 -39.19 16.05 -29.94
N GLY A 726 -38.94 15.01 -30.75
CA GLY A 726 -37.93 15.05 -31.83
C GLY A 726 -36.48 15.26 -31.36
N ALA A 727 -36.21 15.13 -30.06
CA ALA A 727 -34.99 15.62 -29.41
C ALA A 727 -33.81 14.63 -29.41
N GLY A 728 -33.98 13.42 -29.95
CA GLY A 728 -33.00 12.34 -29.87
C GLY A 728 -31.61 12.67 -30.43
N ASP A 729 -31.51 13.26 -31.62
CA ASP A 729 -30.21 13.62 -32.22
C ASP A 729 -29.57 14.85 -31.53
N ALA A 730 -30.39 15.80 -31.07
CA ALA A 730 -29.90 16.97 -30.32
C ALA A 730 -29.26 16.55 -28.99
N LEU A 731 -29.88 15.61 -28.27
CA LEU A 731 -29.33 15.03 -27.03
C LEU A 731 -28.05 14.22 -27.30
N LEU A 732 -27.99 13.44 -28.38
CA LEU A 732 -26.77 12.71 -28.77
C LEU A 732 -25.62 13.66 -29.14
N GLY A 733 -25.91 14.77 -29.81
CA GLY A 733 -24.94 15.84 -30.07
C GLY A 733 -24.43 16.49 -28.78
N ALA A 734 -25.34 16.94 -27.92
CA ALA A 734 -24.98 17.57 -26.63
C ALA A 734 -24.15 16.64 -25.73
N LEU A 735 -24.50 15.36 -25.65
CA LEU A 735 -23.72 14.36 -24.89
C LEU A 735 -22.33 14.13 -25.49
N HIS A 736 -22.20 14.11 -26.82
CA HIS A 736 -20.89 13.99 -27.48
C HIS A 736 -20.01 15.22 -27.19
N ASP A 737 -20.58 16.42 -27.37
CA ASP A 737 -19.90 17.70 -27.19
C ASP A 737 -19.50 17.99 -25.74
N ALA A 738 -20.30 17.56 -24.76
CA ALA A 738 -19.96 17.69 -23.34
C ALA A 738 -18.82 16.73 -22.95
N LEU A 739 -18.94 15.44 -23.32
CA LEU A 739 -17.96 14.42 -22.94
C LEU A 739 -16.62 14.60 -23.66
N ALA A 740 -16.60 15.20 -24.86
CA ALA A 740 -15.38 15.64 -25.53
C ALA A 740 -14.60 16.74 -24.77
N ARG A 741 -15.29 17.58 -23.98
CA ARG A 741 -14.66 18.63 -23.15
C ARG A 741 -14.19 18.09 -21.80
N VAL A 742 -14.95 17.19 -21.19
CA VAL A 742 -14.69 16.66 -19.84
C VAL A 742 -13.66 15.53 -19.85
N TRP A 743 -13.69 14.62 -20.83
CA TRP A 743 -12.83 13.42 -20.83
C TRP A 743 -12.23 13.08 -22.21
N PRO A 744 -11.30 13.90 -22.74
CA PRO A 744 -10.77 13.74 -24.11
C PRO A 744 -10.18 12.36 -24.43
N SER A 745 -9.63 11.66 -23.44
CA SER A 745 -8.88 10.40 -23.59
C SER A 745 -9.73 9.13 -23.75
N GLU A 746 -11.03 9.13 -23.43
CA GLU A 746 -11.93 7.98 -23.67
C GLU A 746 -12.99 8.26 -24.77
N THR A 747 -12.90 9.40 -25.46
CA THR A 747 -13.77 9.77 -26.59
C THR A 747 -13.88 8.67 -27.66
N GLY A 748 -12.79 7.96 -27.94
CA GLY A 748 -12.77 6.82 -28.87
C GLY A 748 -13.61 5.62 -28.44
N VAL A 749 -13.74 5.35 -27.14
CA VAL A 749 -14.54 4.21 -26.62
C VAL A 749 -16.04 4.52 -26.73
N LEU A 750 -16.43 5.77 -26.45
CA LEU A 750 -17.82 6.19 -26.49
C LEU A 750 -18.34 6.45 -27.91
N SER A 751 -17.53 7.06 -28.78
CA SER A 751 -17.89 7.24 -30.20
C SER A 751 -18.13 5.89 -30.89
N ASP A 752 -17.31 4.89 -30.57
CA ASP A 752 -17.47 3.52 -31.06
C ASP A 752 -18.66 2.78 -30.41
N TRP A 753 -19.17 3.25 -29.27
CA TRP A 753 -20.42 2.81 -28.65
C TRP A 753 -21.66 3.43 -29.30
N ILE A 754 -21.65 4.75 -29.54
CA ILE A 754 -22.70 5.47 -30.29
C ILE A 754 -22.78 4.91 -31.73
N ALA A 755 -21.64 4.66 -32.37
CA ALA A 755 -21.58 4.03 -33.69
C ALA A 755 -22.04 2.57 -33.66
N ARG A 756 -21.78 1.79 -32.59
CA ARG A 756 -22.38 0.45 -32.39
C ARG A 756 -23.91 0.53 -32.25
N GLY A 757 -24.43 1.49 -31.48
CA GLY A 757 -25.85 1.77 -31.35
C GLY A 757 -26.49 2.05 -32.71
N ARG A 758 -25.99 3.07 -33.43
CA ARG A 758 -26.44 3.42 -34.80
C ARG A 758 -26.32 2.24 -35.79
N ARG A 759 -25.30 1.38 -35.69
CA ARG A 759 -25.17 0.17 -36.53
C ARG A 759 -26.17 -0.95 -36.17
N MET A 760 -26.47 -1.17 -34.90
CA MET A 760 -27.53 -2.11 -34.48
C MET A 760 -28.91 -1.61 -34.92
N ALA A 761 -29.14 -0.32 -34.74
CA ALA A 761 -30.33 0.40 -35.19
C ALA A 761 -30.62 0.18 -36.69
N VAL A 762 -29.68 0.52 -37.57
CA VAL A 762 -29.86 0.34 -39.03
C VAL A 762 -30.14 -1.13 -39.41
N ARG A 763 -29.50 -2.10 -38.75
CA ARG A 763 -29.76 -3.54 -38.95
C ARG A 763 -31.15 -3.98 -38.45
N PHE A 764 -31.72 -3.28 -37.48
CA PHE A 764 -33.08 -3.54 -37.00
C PHE A 764 -34.10 -3.01 -38.01
N CYS A 765 -33.97 -1.77 -38.48
CA CYS A 765 -34.82 -1.23 -39.55
C CYS A 765 -34.78 -2.11 -40.81
N ALA A 766 -33.60 -2.46 -41.31
CA ALA A 766 -33.46 -3.35 -42.48
C ALA A 766 -34.07 -4.76 -42.29
N ARG A 767 -34.35 -5.18 -41.04
CA ARG A 767 -35.13 -6.39 -40.72
C ARG A 767 -36.62 -6.13 -40.53
N CYS A 768 -37.02 -4.92 -40.12
CA CYS A 768 -38.41 -4.53 -39.96
C CYS A 768 -39.05 -4.11 -41.29
N ASP A 769 -38.33 -3.43 -42.18
CA ASP A 769 -38.80 -3.11 -43.55
C ASP A 769 -39.03 -4.39 -44.38
N ALA A 770 -38.28 -5.45 -44.07
CA ALA A 770 -38.48 -6.81 -44.60
C ALA A 770 -39.67 -7.57 -43.99
N VAL A 771 -40.41 -6.95 -43.05
CA VAL A 771 -41.60 -7.50 -42.37
C VAL A 771 -42.81 -6.57 -42.50
N LEU A 772 -42.59 -5.27 -42.72
CA LEU A 772 -43.58 -4.20 -42.81
C LEU A 772 -43.44 -3.47 -44.15
N HIS A 773 -44.06 -4.00 -45.20
CA HIS A 773 -44.12 -3.32 -46.49
C HIS A 773 -45.08 -2.11 -46.44
N GLY A 774 -44.52 -0.89 -46.42
CA GLY A 774 -45.28 0.35 -46.53
C GLY A 774 -44.40 1.60 -46.44
N GLU A 775 -44.33 2.40 -47.51
CA GLU A 775 -43.33 3.47 -47.68
C GLU A 775 -43.48 4.68 -46.74
N GLU A 776 -44.54 4.75 -45.93
CA GLU A 776 -44.77 5.85 -44.98
C GLU A 776 -44.10 5.63 -43.60
N GLY A 777 -43.66 4.41 -43.28
CA GLY A 777 -43.16 4.07 -41.93
C GLY A 777 -41.72 4.54 -41.61
N ALA A 778 -40.87 4.71 -42.63
CA ALA A 778 -39.43 4.88 -42.46
C ALA A 778 -39.00 6.11 -41.62
N PRO A 779 -39.61 7.32 -41.76
CA PRO A 779 -39.20 8.49 -40.96
C PRO A 779 -39.50 8.33 -39.47
N VAL A 780 -40.64 7.74 -39.13
CA VAL A 780 -41.07 7.51 -37.74
C VAL A 780 -40.20 6.44 -37.09
N ALA A 781 -39.90 5.36 -37.82
CA ALA A 781 -38.97 4.34 -37.39
C ALA A 781 -37.60 4.93 -37.07
N ALA A 782 -37.02 5.73 -37.97
CA ALA A 782 -35.72 6.38 -37.76
C ALA A 782 -35.71 7.33 -36.54
N ALA A 783 -36.73 8.16 -36.37
CA ALA A 783 -36.83 9.09 -35.23
C ALA A 783 -36.92 8.36 -33.88
N TRP A 784 -37.72 7.28 -33.81
CA TRP A 784 -37.83 6.44 -32.61
C TRP A 784 -36.52 5.74 -32.28
N LEU A 785 -35.80 5.29 -33.31
CA LEU A 785 -34.56 4.52 -33.21
C LEU A 785 -33.37 5.38 -32.73
N THR A 786 -33.27 6.62 -33.21
CA THR A 786 -32.36 7.64 -32.64
C THR A 786 -32.70 7.90 -31.18
N SER A 787 -33.99 8.11 -30.88
CA SER A 787 -34.47 8.42 -29.53
C SER A 787 -34.22 7.27 -28.54
N LEU A 788 -34.38 6.03 -28.97
CA LEU A 788 -34.01 4.82 -28.23
C LEU A 788 -32.49 4.72 -28.01
N THR A 789 -31.69 5.10 -29.01
CA THR A 789 -30.22 5.13 -28.89
C THR A 789 -29.77 6.17 -27.86
N ALA A 790 -30.36 7.37 -27.89
CA ALA A 790 -30.12 8.43 -26.90
C ALA A 790 -30.52 7.97 -25.49
N ALA A 791 -31.73 7.41 -25.33
CA ALA A 791 -32.22 6.87 -24.08
C ALA A 791 -31.33 5.74 -23.53
N TYR A 792 -30.83 4.85 -24.39
CA TYR A 792 -29.90 3.78 -24.01
C TYR A 792 -28.56 4.33 -23.49
N VAL A 793 -28.02 5.38 -24.10
CA VAL A 793 -26.80 6.04 -23.60
C VAL A 793 -27.03 6.61 -22.20
N VAL A 794 -28.13 7.35 -21.98
CA VAL A 794 -28.47 7.91 -20.66
C VAL A 794 -28.65 6.81 -19.60
N VAL A 795 -29.39 5.74 -19.91
CA VAL A 795 -29.62 4.59 -19.00
C VAL A 795 -28.32 3.80 -18.69
N LYS A 796 -27.29 3.94 -19.53
CA LYS A 796 -25.95 3.38 -19.31
C LYS A 796 -24.98 4.33 -18.60
N LEU A 797 -25.10 5.65 -18.75
CA LEU A 797 -24.39 6.62 -17.92
C LEU A 797 -24.85 6.51 -16.45
N LEU A 798 -26.17 6.34 -16.22
CA LEU A 798 -26.76 6.12 -14.89
C LEU A 798 -26.51 4.71 -14.28
N TRP A 799 -25.65 3.89 -14.90
CA TRP A 799 -25.37 2.51 -14.46
C TRP A 799 -24.91 2.38 -13.00
N PRO A 800 -24.02 3.23 -12.43
CA PRO A 800 -23.63 3.13 -11.02
C PRO A 800 -24.79 3.42 -10.08
N VAL A 801 -25.56 4.48 -10.34
CA VAL A 801 -26.72 4.91 -9.54
C VAL A 801 -27.79 3.80 -9.51
N ARG A 802 -28.09 3.21 -10.66
CA ARG A 802 -29.04 2.09 -10.78
C ARG A 802 -28.65 0.87 -9.95
N ILE A 803 -27.36 0.56 -9.82
CA ILE A 803 -26.88 -0.54 -8.97
C ILE A 803 -27.07 -0.20 -7.49
N SER A 804 -26.70 1.00 -7.05
CA SER A 804 -26.92 1.45 -5.66
C SER A 804 -28.40 1.43 -5.26
N VAL A 805 -29.29 1.91 -6.14
CA VAL A 805 -30.75 1.87 -5.92
C VAL A 805 -31.26 0.42 -5.87
N SER A 806 -30.80 -0.45 -6.78
CA SER A 806 -31.21 -1.86 -6.80
C SER A 806 -30.75 -2.62 -5.55
N LEU A 807 -29.55 -2.33 -5.04
CA LEU A 807 -29.02 -2.88 -3.78
C LEU A 807 -29.82 -2.42 -2.56
N ALA A 808 -30.16 -1.14 -2.48
CA ALA A 808 -30.93 -0.58 -1.36
C ALA A 808 -32.36 -1.15 -1.30
N LEU A 809 -33.00 -1.36 -2.45
CA LEU A 809 -34.38 -1.85 -2.53
C LEU A 809 -34.50 -3.39 -2.47
N ALA A 810 -33.46 -4.13 -2.87
CA ALA A 810 -33.44 -5.61 -2.88
C ALA A 810 -34.03 -6.28 -1.62
N PRO A 811 -33.63 -5.93 -0.37
CA PRO A 811 -34.18 -6.56 0.84
C PRO A 811 -35.67 -6.25 1.09
N ALA A 812 -36.18 -5.10 0.63
CA ALA A 812 -37.60 -4.77 0.73
C ALA A 812 -38.41 -5.58 -0.29
N THR A 813 -37.95 -5.63 -1.55
CA THR A 813 -38.59 -6.43 -2.61
C THR A 813 -38.55 -7.93 -2.33
N ALA A 814 -37.46 -8.47 -1.75
CA ALA A 814 -37.35 -9.89 -1.43
C ALA A 814 -38.41 -10.35 -0.42
N ARG A 815 -38.81 -9.48 0.52
CA ARG A 815 -39.90 -9.74 1.47
C ARG A 815 -41.26 -9.79 0.76
N LEU A 816 -41.49 -8.93 -0.23
CA LEU A 816 -42.69 -8.91 -1.07
C LEU A 816 -42.79 -10.12 -2.04
N PHE A 817 -41.68 -10.58 -2.61
CA PHE A 817 -41.67 -11.73 -3.53
C PHE A 817 -41.63 -13.11 -2.85
N MET A 818 -41.23 -13.20 -1.58
CA MET A 818 -41.18 -14.46 -0.82
C MET A 818 -42.45 -15.35 -0.89
N PRO A 819 -43.69 -14.81 -0.79
CA PRO A 819 -44.91 -15.62 -0.88
C PRO A 819 -45.12 -16.26 -2.27
N LEU A 820 -44.71 -15.57 -3.34
CA LEU A 820 -44.74 -16.07 -4.72
C LEU A 820 -43.63 -17.10 -4.96
N TRP A 821 -42.40 -16.80 -4.50
CA TRP A 821 -41.24 -17.68 -4.61
C TRP A 821 -41.49 -19.06 -3.97
N ARG A 822 -42.14 -19.08 -2.80
CA ARG A 822 -42.51 -20.32 -2.09
C ARG A 822 -43.53 -21.19 -2.85
N ARG A 823 -44.21 -20.68 -3.88
CA ARG A 823 -45.20 -21.41 -4.69
C ARG A 823 -44.65 -21.99 -6.01
N LEU A 824 -43.35 -21.82 -6.31
CA LEU A 824 -42.76 -22.21 -7.61
C LEU A 824 -41.75 -23.39 -7.49
N PRO A 825 -42.21 -24.65 -7.41
CA PRO A 825 -41.35 -25.81 -7.17
C PRO A 825 -40.36 -26.18 -8.30
N ARG A 826 -40.49 -25.57 -9.49
CA ARG A 826 -39.52 -25.75 -10.59
C ARG A 826 -38.20 -25.01 -10.37
N TRP A 827 -38.22 -23.85 -9.72
CA TRP A 827 -37.02 -22.98 -9.63
C TRP A 827 -35.98 -23.47 -8.60
N ARG A 828 -36.43 -24.11 -7.51
CA ARG A 828 -35.55 -24.72 -6.48
C ARG A 828 -34.54 -25.75 -7.02
N ARG A 829 -34.76 -26.32 -8.21
CA ARG A 829 -33.83 -27.27 -8.84
C ARG A 829 -32.80 -26.61 -9.77
N GLY A 830 -32.98 -25.34 -10.12
CA GLY A 830 -31.98 -24.55 -10.86
C GLY A 830 -30.96 -23.87 -9.93
N THR A 831 -31.43 -23.31 -8.82
CA THR A 831 -30.64 -22.55 -7.83
C THR A 831 -29.69 -23.40 -6.95
N ALA A 832 -29.42 -24.64 -7.35
CA ALA A 832 -28.39 -25.51 -6.75
C ALA A 832 -27.19 -25.71 -7.70
N ARG A 833 -27.16 -24.96 -8.82
CA ARG A 833 -26.09 -24.93 -9.84
C ARG A 833 -25.71 -23.50 -10.26
N LEU A 834 -26.20 -22.49 -9.52
CA LEU A 834 -25.96 -21.06 -9.66
C LEU A 834 -25.51 -20.53 -8.29
#